data_AF-A0A182USW2-F1
#
_entry.id   AF-A0A182USW2-F1
#
_cell.length_a   1.000
_cell.length_b   1.000
_cell.length_c   1.000
_cell.angle_alpha   90.00
_cell.angle_beta   90.00
_cell.angle_gamma   90.00
#
_symmetry.space_group_name_H-M   'P 1'
#
loop_
_entity.id
_entity.type
_entity.pdbx_description
1 polymer ?
#
loop_
_entity_poly.entity_id
_entity_poly.type
_entity_poly.pdbx_seq_one_letter_code
_entity_poly.pdbx_strand_id
1 'polypeptide(L)'
;MDLRNGRRWLILIPIQLASYAIIAIMGQTTQNINILFVNEVDNNLANVAVEVALNYVKKNPQLGLSVDMMYVEGNRTDSKDLLQALCSKYGQSLSENRPPHLLLDTTLTGVSSETVKSFSLALGIPTVSASFGQEGDLRQWRDLTPTKRGYLLQVMPPADMIPQVIRSIIIYMNITNAAILYDNTFVMDHKYKALLQNIPTRHVITTIADDRDRASQIEKLRNLDINNFFILGSLASIKQVLESAKNEYFERNFAWHVITQEQKDLTCNVENATIMFLRPMSDSSSKDRLGSIRTTYNLKQEPQITGFFYFDLTLRALIAIKNILQSGSWPSNMKYITCEDYDGTNTPNHTIDLKSAFIEVTEPTTFGPFEIPKGGKMQFNGNTYMKFDMDINAVSIRSGASVNTRSLGTWEASLNAPINVANEAEIKNLTADVVYRVYTVVQAPFIMRDPTAPKGFKGYCIDLLNKIAEIVEFDYEIREVEDGKFGNMNENGEWNGIVRKLIDKQADIGLGSMSVMAERETVIDFTVPYYDLVGISIMMQLPSTPSSLFKFLTVLETNVWLCILAAYFFTSFLMWIFDRYSPYSYQNNREKYKNDDEKREFNIKECLWFCMTSLTPQGGGEAPKNLSGRLVAATWWLFGFIIIASYTANLAAFLTVSRLDTPVESLDDLSKQYKILYAPLNGSSAMTYFQRMADIEAKFYEIWKEMSLNDSLTAVERSKLAVWDYPVSDKYTKMWQAMLEAGLPNSLEEAVQRIRNSTSASGFAFLGDATDIRYQVLTNCDLQMVGEEFSRKPYAIAVQQGSPLKDQFNNAILMLLNRRELEKLKEQWWKNDDVQNKCEKPDDQSDGISIQNIGGVFIVIFVGIGMACITLLFEFWYYKYRNNSKVIDVAESTDQQHGGTIVKNVRPAGKLMKQDSLKDSTKGHNYQNLRTRTLMPNLSKFQPRF
;
A
#
# COMPACT_ATOMS: atom_id res chain seq x y z
N MET A 1 -69.45 44.24 -6.83
CA MET A 1 -69.05 44.46 -8.23
C MET A 1 -69.20 43.18 -9.03
N ASP A 2 -70.29 42.96 -9.78
CA ASP A 2 -71.67 43.41 -9.55
C ASP A 2 -72.68 42.62 -10.41
N LEU A 3 -73.93 42.60 -9.95
CA LEU A 3 -75.19 42.76 -10.70
C LEU A 3 -75.20 42.40 -12.21
N ARG A 4 -76.14 41.63 -12.78
CA ARG A 4 -77.46 41.12 -12.34
C ARG A 4 -77.91 40.05 -13.34
N ASN A 5 -78.64 39.02 -12.89
CA ASN A 5 -80.00 38.75 -13.38
C ASN A 5 -80.60 37.53 -12.67
N GLY A 6 -81.44 37.78 -11.68
CA GLY A 6 -82.22 36.75 -11.00
C GLY A 6 -83.69 37.17 -10.89
N ARG A 7 -84.57 36.16 -10.76
CA ARG A 7 -86.02 36.20 -10.54
C ARG A 7 -86.92 36.33 -11.78
N ARG A 8 -87.43 35.17 -12.21
CA ARG A 8 -88.88 34.98 -12.31
C ARG A 8 -89.31 33.73 -11.51
N TRP A 9 -90.10 33.98 -10.47
CA TRP A 9 -91.05 33.09 -9.78
C TRP A 9 -90.56 31.79 -9.11
N LEU A 10 -90.72 31.74 -7.78
CA LEU A 10 -90.95 30.49 -7.06
C LEU A 10 -92.36 29.97 -7.37
N ILE A 11 -92.51 28.63 -7.42
CA ILE A 11 -93.68 27.85 -6.98
C ILE A 11 -93.28 26.35 -7.02
N LEU A 12 -93.83 25.53 -6.12
CA LEU A 12 -93.69 24.06 -6.01
C LEU A 12 -92.30 23.47 -5.63
N ILE A 13 -92.16 23.22 -4.34
CA ILE A 13 -91.56 22.00 -3.75
C ILE A 13 -92.77 21.16 -3.25
N PRO A 14 -92.81 19.80 -3.28
CA PRO A 14 -91.74 18.83 -3.62
C PRO A 14 -92.09 17.84 -4.76
N ILE A 15 -91.10 17.48 -5.59
CA ILE A 15 -91.11 16.25 -6.42
C ILE A 15 -89.73 15.58 -6.32
N GLN A 16 -89.35 15.14 -5.11
CA GLN A 16 -88.01 14.60 -4.84
C GLN A 16 -88.00 13.30 -4.01
N LEU A 17 -89.16 12.64 -3.88
CA LEU A 17 -89.33 11.33 -3.23
C LEU A 17 -90.05 10.29 -4.12
N ALA A 18 -90.35 10.63 -5.37
CA ALA A 18 -91.17 9.81 -6.29
C ALA A 18 -90.43 9.31 -7.54
N SER A 19 -89.10 9.46 -7.60
CA SER A 19 -88.23 8.98 -8.68
C SER A 19 -87.31 7.82 -8.28
N TYR A 20 -87.39 7.36 -7.03
CA TYR A 20 -86.53 6.31 -6.45
C TYR A 20 -87.10 4.88 -6.56
N ALA A 21 -88.16 4.67 -7.34
CA ALA A 21 -88.97 3.43 -7.31
C ALA A 21 -89.17 2.71 -8.66
N ILE A 22 -88.61 3.21 -9.78
CA ILE A 22 -88.82 2.61 -11.12
C ILE A 22 -87.52 2.49 -11.95
N ILE A 23 -86.43 2.02 -11.33
CA ILE A 23 -85.44 1.14 -12.00
C ILE A 23 -85.04 0.03 -11.00
N ALA A 24 -85.99 -0.84 -10.71
CA ALA A 24 -85.73 -2.16 -10.12
C ALA A 24 -86.28 -3.20 -11.12
N ILE A 25 -85.73 -4.42 -11.10
CA ILE A 25 -85.94 -5.45 -12.14
C ILE A 25 -85.23 -5.11 -13.47
N MET A 26 -83.92 -4.87 -13.40
CA MET A 26 -83.02 -5.67 -14.25
C MET A 26 -82.68 -6.93 -13.44
N GLY A 27 -82.96 -8.11 -13.97
CA GLY A 27 -82.51 -9.36 -13.35
C GLY A 27 -81.00 -9.48 -13.47
N GLN A 28 -80.30 -9.77 -12.37
CA GLN A 28 -78.87 -10.10 -12.40
C GLN A 28 -78.68 -11.42 -13.15
N THR A 29 -78.36 -11.34 -14.46
CA THR A 29 -78.10 -12.53 -15.29
C THR A 29 -76.74 -13.12 -14.93
N THR A 30 -76.77 -14.17 -14.12
CA THR A 30 -75.59 -14.97 -13.75
C THR A 30 -74.94 -15.55 -15.00
N GLN A 31 -73.72 -15.14 -15.30
CA GLN A 31 -72.96 -15.65 -16.44
C GLN A 31 -72.21 -16.92 -16.04
N ASN A 32 -72.33 -17.98 -16.84
CA ASN A 32 -71.56 -19.21 -16.68
C ASN A 32 -70.25 -19.09 -17.46
N ILE A 33 -69.10 -19.24 -16.78
CA ILE A 33 -67.78 -19.19 -17.39
C ILE A 33 -67.09 -20.54 -17.24
N ASN A 34 -66.79 -21.19 -18.36
CA ASN A 34 -65.88 -22.35 -18.40
C ASN A 34 -64.43 -21.85 -18.39
N ILE A 35 -63.57 -22.38 -17.50
CA ILE A 35 -62.13 -22.08 -17.49
C ILE A 35 -61.29 -23.36 -17.56
N LEU A 36 -60.14 -23.26 -18.23
CA LEU A 36 -59.07 -24.26 -18.20
C LEU A 36 -57.96 -23.76 -17.29
N PHE A 37 -57.83 -24.34 -16.10
CA PHE A 37 -56.80 -23.98 -15.11
C PHE A 37 -55.61 -24.91 -15.24
N VAL A 38 -54.41 -24.33 -15.42
CA VAL A 38 -53.16 -25.06 -15.62
C VAL A 38 -52.14 -24.65 -14.56
N ASN A 39 -51.58 -25.63 -13.86
CA ASN A 39 -50.63 -25.41 -12.78
C ASN A 39 -49.45 -26.40 -12.79
N GLU A 40 -48.40 -26.09 -12.03
CA GLU A 40 -47.29 -27.00 -11.73
C GLU A 40 -47.46 -27.65 -10.35
N VAL A 41 -46.99 -28.90 -10.22
CA VAL A 41 -46.97 -29.64 -8.94
C VAL A 41 -46.26 -28.85 -7.82
N ASP A 42 -45.18 -28.14 -8.17
CA ASP A 42 -44.40 -27.32 -7.24
C ASP A 42 -45.17 -26.08 -6.73
N ASN A 43 -46.24 -25.67 -7.43
CA ASN A 43 -46.98 -24.43 -7.17
C ASN A 43 -48.35 -24.68 -6.51
N ASN A 44 -48.36 -25.46 -5.42
CA ASN A 44 -49.57 -25.71 -4.62
C ASN A 44 -50.21 -24.41 -4.07
N LEU A 45 -49.42 -23.35 -3.88
CA LEU A 45 -49.91 -22.03 -3.42
C LEU A 45 -50.91 -21.42 -4.42
N ALA A 46 -50.65 -21.52 -5.73
CA ALA A 46 -51.59 -21.09 -6.76
C ALA A 46 -52.88 -21.91 -6.75
N ASN A 47 -52.79 -23.24 -6.61
CA ASN A 47 -53.96 -24.13 -6.57
C ASN A 47 -54.94 -23.73 -5.47
N VAL A 48 -54.47 -23.61 -4.23
CA VAL A 48 -55.32 -23.19 -3.10
C VAL A 48 -55.88 -21.77 -3.29
N ALA A 49 -55.08 -20.83 -3.81
CA ALA A 49 -55.55 -19.47 -4.07
C ALA A 49 -56.67 -19.41 -5.13
N VAL A 50 -56.58 -20.23 -6.18
CA VAL A 50 -57.61 -20.39 -7.22
C VAL A 50 -58.88 -21.04 -6.66
N GLU A 51 -58.75 -22.13 -5.89
CA GLU A 51 -59.90 -22.74 -5.19
C GLU A 51 -60.60 -21.73 -4.26
N VAL A 52 -59.82 -20.93 -3.53
CA VAL A 52 -60.37 -19.87 -2.66
C VAL A 52 -61.05 -18.77 -3.48
N ALA A 53 -60.51 -18.37 -4.63
CA ALA A 53 -61.16 -17.41 -5.53
C ALA A 53 -62.50 -17.94 -6.09
N LEU A 54 -62.54 -19.20 -6.51
CA LEU A 54 -63.78 -19.86 -6.97
C LEU A 54 -64.81 -19.98 -5.83
N ASN A 55 -64.38 -20.27 -4.61
CA ASN A 55 -65.24 -20.29 -3.44
C ASN A 55 -65.69 -18.88 -2.98
N TYR A 56 -64.88 -17.85 -3.22
CA TYR A 56 -65.27 -16.45 -3.04
C TYR A 56 -66.37 -16.04 -4.02
N VAL A 57 -66.22 -16.37 -5.31
CA VAL A 57 -67.26 -16.13 -6.32
C VAL A 57 -68.57 -16.85 -5.95
N LYS A 58 -68.51 -18.14 -5.60
CA LYS A 58 -69.69 -18.94 -5.19
C LYS A 58 -70.43 -18.37 -3.96
N LYS A 59 -69.71 -17.74 -3.02
CA LYS A 59 -70.31 -17.13 -1.81
C LYS A 59 -70.81 -15.70 -2.02
N ASN A 60 -70.40 -15.02 -3.10
CA ASN A 60 -70.74 -13.61 -3.37
C ASN A 60 -71.58 -13.47 -4.65
N PRO A 61 -72.86 -13.88 -4.65
CA PRO A 61 -73.72 -13.89 -5.85
C PRO A 61 -73.94 -12.51 -6.50
N GLN A 62 -73.69 -11.41 -5.77
CA GLN A 62 -73.67 -10.04 -6.30
C GLN A 62 -72.67 -9.85 -7.45
N LEU A 63 -71.63 -10.70 -7.55
CA LEU A 63 -70.70 -10.71 -8.67
C LEU A 63 -71.35 -11.19 -9.98
N GLY A 64 -72.52 -11.85 -9.93
CA GLY A 64 -73.26 -12.30 -11.12
C GLY A 64 -72.53 -13.37 -11.92
N LEU A 65 -71.79 -14.25 -11.22
CA LEU A 65 -70.84 -15.19 -11.79
C LEU A 65 -71.06 -16.62 -11.31
N SER A 66 -70.92 -17.56 -12.23
CA SER A 66 -70.85 -19.00 -12.00
C SER A 66 -69.70 -19.55 -12.84
N VAL A 67 -68.89 -20.45 -12.29
CA VAL A 67 -67.64 -20.90 -12.92
C VAL A 67 -67.54 -22.42 -12.89
N ASP A 68 -67.34 -23.00 -14.08
CA ASP A 68 -67.01 -24.41 -14.28
C ASP A 68 -65.50 -24.49 -14.60
N MET A 69 -64.77 -25.40 -13.94
CA MET A 69 -63.30 -25.38 -13.94
C MET A 69 -62.73 -26.76 -14.28
N MET A 70 -61.87 -26.78 -15.30
CA MET A 70 -61.12 -27.96 -15.71
C MET A 70 -59.67 -27.81 -15.26
N TYR A 71 -59.20 -28.72 -14.42
CA TYR A 71 -57.84 -28.71 -13.90
C TYR A 71 -56.88 -29.56 -14.74
N VAL A 72 -55.70 -29.03 -15.01
CA VAL A 72 -54.54 -29.76 -15.54
C VAL A 72 -53.31 -29.40 -14.71
N GLU A 73 -52.59 -30.43 -14.27
CA GLU A 73 -51.36 -30.32 -13.49
C GLU A 73 -50.18 -30.89 -14.30
N GLY A 74 -49.04 -30.21 -14.27
CA GLY A 74 -47.83 -30.60 -15.01
C GLY A 74 -46.59 -30.69 -14.13
N ASN A 75 -45.67 -31.56 -14.50
CA ASN A 75 -44.30 -31.55 -13.98
C ASN A 75 -43.46 -30.53 -14.77
N ARG A 76 -42.65 -29.73 -14.09
CA ARG A 76 -41.79 -28.69 -14.68
C ARG A 76 -40.78 -29.21 -15.71
N THR A 77 -40.48 -30.52 -15.68
CA THR A 77 -39.52 -31.17 -16.58
C THR A 77 -40.12 -31.79 -17.85
N ASP A 78 -41.41 -32.15 -17.85
CA ASP A 78 -42.03 -32.90 -18.95
C ASP A 78 -43.08 -32.07 -19.71
N SER A 79 -42.70 -31.62 -20.90
CA SER A 79 -43.61 -30.92 -21.83
C SER A 79 -44.59 -31.85 -22.53
N LYS A 80 -44.24 -33.11 -22.73
CA LYS A 80 -45.02 -34.04 -23.55
C LYS A 80 -46.24 -34.54 -22.78
N ASP A 81 -46.04 -34.99 -21.54
CA ASP A 81 -47.14 -35.47 -20.70
C ASP A 81 -48.09 -34.32 -20.33
N LEU A 82 -47.56 -33.11 -20.05
CA LEU A 82 -48.37 -31.90 -19.87
C LEU A 82 -49.17 -31.55 -21.15
N LEU A 83 -48.53 -31.54 -22.33
CA LEU A 83 -49.23 -31.25 -23.58
C LEU A 83 -50.31 -32.28 -23.88
N GLN A 84 -50.04 -33.58 -23.63
CA GLN A 84 -51.02 -34.64 -23.81
C GLN A 84 -52.20 -34.49 -22.84
N ALA A 85 -51.96 -34.12 -21.58
CA ALA A 85 -53.01 -33.84 -20.60
C ALA A 85 -53.86 -32.62 -21.00
N LEU A 86 -53.23 -31.52 -21.43
CA LEU A 86 -53.89 -30.32 -21.94
C LEU A 86 -54.78 -30.64 -23.14
N CYS A 87 -54.22 -31.30 -24.16
CA CYS A 87 -54.94 -31.66 -25.38
C CYS A 87 -56.08 -32.65 -25.12
N SER A 88 -55.90 -33.61 -24.22
CA SER A 88 -56.96 -34.54 -23.81
C SER A 88 -58.13 -33.82 -23.12
N LYS A 89 -57.85 -32.94 -22.14
CA LYS A 89 -58.89 -32.19 -21.43
C LYS A 89 -59.59 -31.14 -22.29
N TYR A 90 -58.84 -30.48 -23.17
CA TYR A 90 -59.40 -29.53 -24.12
C TYR A 90 -60.24 -30.22 -25.22
N GLY A 91 -59.80 -31.37 -25.72
CA GLY A 91 -60.60 -32.20 -26.63
C GLY A 91 -61.90 -32.69 -25.99
N GLN A 92 -61.85 -33.15 -24.73
CA GLN A 92 -63.04 -33.50 -23.94
C GLN A 92 -64.00 -32.30 -23.86
N SER A 93 -63.51 -31.13 -23.46
CA SER A 93 -64.26 -29.86 -23.36
C SER A 93 -65.00 -29.47 -24.66
N LEU A 94 -64.34 -29.60 -25.81
CA LEU A 94 -64.97 -29.34 -27.11
C LEU A 94 -66.04 -30.40 -27.44
N SER A 95 -65.80 -31.68 -27.14
CA SER A 95 -66.77 -32.75 -27.38
C SER A 95 -68.04 -32.64 -26.52
N GLU A 96 -67.93 -32.08 -25.31
CA GLU A 96 -69.05 -31.78 -24.42
C GLU A 96 -69.77 -30.46 -24.78
N ASN A 97 -69.34 -29.77 -25.85
CA ASN A 97 -69.82 -28.45 -26.26
C ASN A 97 -69.68 -27.37 -25.16
N ARG A 98 -68.60 -27.45 -24.37
CA ARG A 98 -68.25 -26.49 -23.30
C ARG A 98 -66.83 -25.94 -23.49
N PRO A 99 -66.55 -25.19 -24.57
CA PRO A 99 -65.22 -24.60 -24.78
C PRO A 99 -64.82 -23.68 -23.61
N PRO A 100 -63.53 -23.58 -23.26
CA PRO A 100 -63.06 -22.64 -22.24
C PRO A 100 -63.12 -21.20 -22.77
N HIS A 101 -63.65 -20.28 -21.98
CA HIS A 101 -63.58 -18.84 -22.28
C HIS A 101 -62.24 -18.22 -21.84
N LEU A 102 -61.54 -18.89 -20.91
CA LEU A 102 -60.26 -18.44 -20.36
C LEU A 102 -59.38 -19.65 -20.04
N LEU A 103 -58.11 -19.57 -20.45
CA LEU A 103 -57.03 -20.37 -19.88
C LEU A 103 -56.36 -19.55 -18.76
N LEU A 104 -56.33 -20.11 -17.55
CA LEU A 104 -55.62 -19.54 -16.41
C LEU A 104 -54.33 -20.32 -16.21
N ASP A 105 -53.21 -19.69 -16.53
CA ASP A 105 -51.87 -20.29 -16.50
C ASP A 105 -51.11 -19.83 -15.24
N THR A 106 -50.80 -20.78 -14.35
CA THR A 106 -49.98 -20.54 -13.14
C THR A 106 -48.69 -21.36 -13.11
N THR A 107 -48.23 -21.80 -14.27
CA THR A 107 -46.87 -22.34 -14.44
C THR A 107 -45.81 -21.32 -14.02
N LEU A 108 -44.68 -21.78 -13.50
CA LEU A 108 -43.64 -20.91 -12.95
C LEU A 108 -42.74 -20.37 -14.06
N THR A 109 -41.88 -21.22 -14.63
CA THR A 109 -41.00 -20.89 -15.75
C THR A 109 -40.46 -22.17 -16.43
N GLY A 110 -39.81 -22.02 -17.58
CA GLY A 110 -39.17 -23.13 -18.29
C GLY A 110 -40.12 -23.95 -19.13
N VAL A 111 -39.88 -25.27 -19.19
CA VAL A 111 -40.45 -26.20 -20.19
C VAL A 111 -41.97 -26.31 -20.07
N SER A 112 -42.50 -26.44 -18.85
CA SER A 112 -43.93 -26.39 -18.54
C SER A 112 -44.58 -25.10 -19.04
N SER A 113 -44.03 -23.95 -18.67
CA SER A 113 -44.61 -22.64 -18.98
C SER A 113 -44.57 -22.30 -20.47
N GLU A 114 -43.48 -22.64 -21.15
CA GLU A 114 -43.37 -22.52 -22.61
C GLU A 114 -44.34 -23.45 -23.34
N THR A 115 -44.64 -24.63 -22.79
CA THR A 115 -45.64 -25.56 -23.35
C THR A 115 -47.04 -24.94 -23.31
N VAL A 116 -47.47 -24.39 -22.17
CA VAL A 116 -48.78 -23.72 -22.03
C VAL A 116 -48.87 -22.48 -22.93
N LYS A 117 -47.78 -21.73 -23.08
CA LYS A 117 -47.70 -20.55 -23.96
C LYS A 117 -47.74 -20.92 -25.44
N SER A 118 -47.16 -22.06 -25.83
CA SER A 118 -47.25 -22.59 -27.19
C SER A 118 -48.67 -23.09 -27.50
N PHE A 119 -49.26 -23.89 -26.59
CA PHE A 119 -50.63 -24.39 -26.67
C PHE A 119 -51.68 -23.27 -26.83
N SER A 120 -51.65 -22.27 -25.94
CA SER A 120 -52.54 -21.10 -26.02
C SER A 120 -52.34 -20.28 -27.30
N LEU A 121 -51.10 -20.11 -27.75
CA LEU A 121 -50.75 -19.35 -28.96
C LEU A 121 -51.19 -20.06 -30.26
N ALA A 122 -51.10 -21.39 -30.29
CA ALA A 122 -51.45 -22.26 -31.41
C ALA A 122 -52.97 -22.34 -31.60
N LEU A 123 -53.71 -22.53 -30.50
CA LEU A 123 -55.16 -22.72 -30.49
C LEU A 123 -55.96 -21.41 -30.39
N GLY A 124 -55.30 -20.28 -30.10
CA GLY A 124 -55.93 -18.95 -30.03
C GLY A 124 -56.69 -18.65 -28.73
N ILE A 125 -56.50 -19.45 -27.68
CA ILE A 125 -57.33 -19.40 -26.46
C ILE A 125 -57.00 -18.12 -25.65
N PRO A 126 -57.99 -17.30 -25.25
CA PRO A 126 -57.79 -16.18 -24.34
C PRO A 126 -57.14 -16.66 -23.03
N THR A 127 -55.98 -16.08 -22.68
CA THR A 127 -55.11 -16.60 -21.62
C THR A 127 -54.64 -15.48 -20.69
N VAL A 128 -54.77 -15.71 -19.39
CA VAL A 128 -54.11 -14.90 -18.34
C VAL A 128 -53.07 -15.78 -17.68
N SER A 129 -51.81 -15.36 -17.76
CA SER A 129 -50.64 -16.07 -17.26
C SER A 129 -49.99 -15.34 -16.09
N ALA A 130 -49.67 -16.10 -15.05
CA ALA A 130 -48.96 -15.67 -13.86
C ALA A 130 -47.47 -16.08 -13.87
N SER A 131 -46.94 -16.49 -15.03
CA SER A 131 -45.57 -17.01 -15.13
C SER A 131 -44.51 -15.94 -14.97
N PHE A 132 -43.38 -16.36 -14.42
CA PHE A 132 -42.19 -15.55 -14.22
C PHE A 132 -41.53 -15.25 -15.58
N GLY A 133 -41.05 -14.03 -15.77
CA GLY A 133 -40.33 -13.63 -16.99
C GLY A 133 -40.65 -12.21 -17.47
N GLN A 134 -39.61 -11.56 -17.99
CA GLN A 134 -39.69 -10.24 -18.63
C GLN A 134 -39.85 -10.36 -20.15
N GLU A 135 -39.87 -9.24 -20.86
CA GLU A 135 -40.10 -9.17 -22.31
C GLU A 135 -39.10 -10.01 -23.14
N GLY A 136 -37.89 -10.25 -22.60
CA GLY A 136 -36.91 -11.15 -23.19
C GLY A 136 -37.17 -12.65 -22.95
N ASP A 137 -37.81 -13.01 -21.84
CA ASP A 137 -37.88 -14.39 -21.34
C ASP A 137 -39.07 -15.19 -21.92
N LEU A 138 -40.17 -14.49 -22.23
CA LEU A 138 -41.43 -15.06 -22.74
C LEU A 138 -41.31 -15.46 -24.22
N ARG A 139 -40.49 -16.46 -24.53
CA ARG A 139 -40.04 -16.77 -25.91
C ARG A 139 -41.19 -17.03 -26.88
N GLN A 140 -42.20 -17.83 -26.51
CA GLN A 140 -43.36 -18.06 -27.38
C GLN A 140 -44.19 -16.78 -27.62
N TRP A 141 -44.23 -15.87 -26.65
CA TRP A 141 -45.09 -14.68 -26.65
C TRP A 141 -44.36 -13.38 -26.98
N ARG A 142 -43.14 -13.46 -27.54
CA ARG A 142 -42.34 -12.30 -27.93
C ARG A 142 -42.92 -11.58 -29.15
N ASP A 143 -43.20 -12.32 -30.22
CA ASP A 143 -43.55 -11.78 -31.54
C ASP A 143 -45.06 -11.85 -31.83
N LEU A 144 -45.88 -11.51 -30.84
CA LEU A 144 -47.35 -11.53 -30.97
C LEU A 144 -47.86 -10.44 -31.93
N THR A 145 -48.89 -10.75 -32.73
CA THR A 145 -49.65 -9.76 -33.51
C THR A 145 -50.47 -8.84 -32.59
N PRO A 146 -50.87 -7.63 -33.04
CA PRO A 146 -51.69 -6.72 -32.24
C PRO A 146 -53.00 -7.35 -31.72
N THR A 147 -53.64 -8.25 -32.49
CA THR A 147 -54.83 -8.99 -32.03
C THR A 147 -54.50 -9.97 -30.91
N LYS A 148 -53.42 -10.76 -31.06
CA LYS A 148 -52.97 -11.73 -30.03
C LYS A 148 -52.54 -11.04 -28.73
N ARG A 149 -51.96 -9.84 -28.80
CA ARG A 149 -51.65 -8.99 -27.63
C ARG A 149 -52.91 -8.47 -26.90
N GLY A 150 -54.09 -8.60 -27.50
CA GLY A 150 -55.37 -8.29 -26.86
C GLY A 150 -55.88 -9.39 -25.93
N TYR A 151 -55.45 -10.65 -26.10
CA TYR A 151 -55.98 -11.79 -25.33
C TYR A 151 -54.96 -12.77 -24.74
N LEU A 152 -53.66 -12.64 -25.06
CA LEU A 152 -52.57 -13.39 -24.40
C LEU A 152 -51.84 -12.45 -23.44
N LEU A 153 -52.21 -12.50 -22.16
CA LEU A 153 -51.80 -11.56 -21.13
C LEU A 153 -50.91 -12.25 -20.08
N GLN A 154 -49.78 -11.65 -19.74
CA GLN A 154 -48.92 -12.09 -18.64
C GLN A 154 -48.76 -10.99 -17.59
N VAL A 155 -48.79 -11.39 -16.32
CA VAL A 155 -48.61 -10.54 -15.13
C VAL A 155 -47.60 -11.19 -14.21
N MET A 156 -46.48 -10.53 -13.93
CA MET A 156 -45.41 -11.10 -13.09
C MET A 156 -45.84 -11.21 -11.62
N PRO A 157 -45.57 -12.35 -10.95
CA PRO A 157 -45.89 -12.57 -9.55
C PRO A 157 -44.92 -11.83 -8.60
N PRO A 158 -45.29 -11.62 -7.32
CA PRO A 158 -44.42 -10.97 -6.33
C PRO A 158 -43.04 -11.63 -6.20
N ALA A 159 -42.99 -12.96 -6.25
CA ALA A 159 -41.74 -13.74 -6.22
C ALA A 159 -40.79 -13.47 -7.41
N ASP A 160 -41.30 -12.99 -8.55
CA ASP A 160 -40.49 -12.57 -9.70
C ASP A 160 -40.04 -11.10 -9.58
N MET A 161 -40.83 -10.27 -8.89
CA MET A 161 -40.53 -8.84 -8.67
C MET A 161 -39.55 -8.61 -7.53
N ILE A 162 -39.73 -9.28 -6.38
CA ILE A 162 -38.91 -9.09 -5.17
C ILE A 162 -37.39 -9.16 -5.43
N PRO A 163 -36.84 -10.09 -6.25
CA PRO A 163 -35.42 -10.11 -6.59
C PRO A 163 -34.88 -8.80 -7.18
N GLN A 164 -35.71 -7.95 -7.81
CA GLN A 164 -35.27 -6.66 -8.37
C GLN A 164 -34.81 -5.67 -7.30
N VAL A 165 -35.20 -5.82 -6.02
CA VAL A 165 -34.67 -4.96 -4.95
C VAL A 165 -33.15 -5.07 -4.82
N ILE A 166 -32.57 -6.21 -5.17
CA ILE A 166 -31.11 -6.43 -5.21
C ILE A 166 -30.46 -5.49 -6.21
N ARG A 167 -31.08 -5.29 -7.38
CA ARG A 167 -30.63 -4.33 -8.40
C ARG A 167 -30.65 -2.91 -7.84
N SER A 168 -31.73 -2.50 -7.17
CA SER A 168 -31.87 -1.18 -6.56
C SER A 168 -30.88 -0.94 -5.41
N ILE A 169 -30.65 -1.94 -4.55
CA ILE A 169 -29.66 -1.89 -3.45
C ILE A 169 -28.23 -1.77 -4.00
N ILE A 170 -27.85 -2.62 -4.95
CA ILE A 170 -26.49 -2.63 -5.52
C ILE A 170 -26.17 -1.31 -6.23
N ILE A 171 -27.14 -0.72 -6.95
CA ILE A 171 -26.98 0.61 -7.57
C ILE A 171 -26.83 1.70 -6.51
N TYR A 172 -27.65 1.68 -5.44
CA TYR A 172 -27.63 2.72 -4.41
C TYR A 172 -26.37 2.66 -3.52
N MET A 173 -25.93 1.45 -3.16
CA MET A 173 -24.77 1.21 -2.28
C MET A 173 -23.46 1.03 -3.06
N ASN A 174 -23.47 1.13 -4.40
CA ASN A 174 -22.32 0.95 -5.30
C ASN A 174 -21.53 -0.36 -5.06
N ILE A 175 -22.26 -1.47 -4.86
CA ILE A 175 -21.67 -2.76 -4.46
C ILE A 175 -20.92 -3.41 -5.63
N THR A 176 -19.63 -3.70 -5.43
CA THR A 176 -18.72 -4.23 -6.47
C THR A 176 -18.63 -5.75 -6.50
N ASN A 177 -18.86 -6.43 -5.37
CA ASN A 177 -18.90 -7.90 -5.24
C ASN A 177 -20.19 -8.36 -4.54
N ALA A 178 -20.85 -9.43 -5.03
CA ALA A 178 -22.09 -9.94 -4.43
C ALA A 178 -22.28 -11.46 -4.56
N ALA A 179 -22.55 -12.15 -3.45
CA ALA A 179 -23.13 -13.49 -3.48
C ALA A 179 -24.65 -13.38 -3.35
N ILE A 180 -25.39 -14.13 -4.18
CA ILE A 180 -26.85 -14.18 -4.17
C ILE A 180 -27.27 -15.64 -3.95
N LEU A 181 -27.69 -15.94 -2.73
CA LEU A 181 -28.20 -17.22 -2.27
C LEU A 181 -29.73 -17.22 -2.33
N TYR A 182 -30.35 -18.26 -2.90
CA TYR A 182 -31.82 -18.38 -2.93
C TYR A 182 -32.32 -19.79 -2.58
N ASP A 183 -33.51 -19.88 -2.00
CA ASP A 183 -34.25 -21.15 -1.81
C ASP A 183 -35.38 -21.34 -2.84
N ASN A 184 -36.06 -22.48 -2.75
CA ASN A 184 -37.15 -22.90 -3.64
C ASN A 184 -38.40 -22.00 -3.60
N THR A 185 -38.49 -21.00 -2.71
CA THR A 185 -39.58 -20.01 -2.75
C THR A 185 -39.38 -18.95 -3.84
N PHE A 186 -38.15 -18.84 -4.38
CA PHE A 186 -37.79 -17.93 -5.46
C PHE A 186 -37.33 -18.68 -6.71
N VAL A 187 -37.60 -18.11 -7.89
CA VAL A 187 -37.21 -18.68 -9.19
C VAL A 187 -36.27 -17.70 -9.89
N MET A 188 -35.02 -18.13 -10.09
CA MET A 188 -33.93 -17.26 -10.56
C MET A 188 -33.38 -17.63 -11.95
N ASP A 189 -33.87 -18.72 -12.56
CA ASP A 189 -33.38 -19.32 -13.82
C ASP A 189 -33.17 -18.29 -14.95
N HIS A 190 -34.12 -17.36 -15.12
CA HIS A 190 -34.07 -16.25 -16.07
C HIS A 190 -33.30 -15.02 -15.56
N LYS A 191 -33.30 -14.80 -14.24
CA LYS A 191 -32.63 -13.66 -13.58
C LYS A 191 -31.12 -13.63 -13.80
N TYR A 192 -30.48 -14.79 -14.01
CA TYR A 192 -29.04 -14.94 -14.29
C TYR A 192 -28.47 -14.01 -15.37
N LYS A 193 -29.29 -13.54 -16.32
CA LYS A 193 -28.85 -12.61 -17.40
C LYS A 193 -29.43 -11.21 -17.28
N ALA A 194 -30.60 -11.06 -16.64
CA ALA A 194 -31.33 -9.79 -16.58
C ALA A 194 -31.03 -8.97 -15.32
N LEU A 195 -30.92 -9.60 -14.14
CA LEU A 195 -30.99 -8.91 -12.86
C LEU A 195 -29.91 -7.83 -12.69
N LEU A 196 -28.64 -8.17 -12.93
CA LEU A 196 -27.51 -7.25 -12.85
C LEU A 196 -26.95 -6.86 -14.23
N GLN A 197 -27.79 -6.92 -15.26
CA GLN A 197 -27.39 -6.51 -16.61
C GLN A 197 -26.98 -5.01 -16.61
N ASN A 198 -25.83 -4.73 -17.23
CA ASN A 198 -25.20 -3.41 -17.35
C ASN A 198 -24.83 -2.77 -16.00
N ILE A 199 -24.58 -3.56 -14.94
CA ILE A 199 -24.05 -3.10 -13.64
C ILE A 199 -22.64 -3.65 -13.44
N PRO A 200 -21.65 -2.85 -12.97
CA PRO A 200 -20.26 -3.28 -12.78
C PRO A 200 -20.03 -4.10 -11.49
N THR A 201 -20.88 -5.10 -11.22
CA THR A 201 -20.83 -5.94 -10.01
C THR A 201 -20.45 -7.37 -10.35
N ARG A 202 -19.32 -7.85 -9.83
CA ARG A 202 -18.92 -9.27 -9.91
C ARG A 202 -19.81 -10.09 -8.97
N HIS A 203 -20.61 -11.00 -9.52
CA HIS A 203 -21.63 -11.70 -8.75
C HIS A 203 -21.65 -13.21 -8.96
N VAL A 204 -22.16 -13.94 -7.96
CA VAL A 204 -22.41 -15.38 -8.01
C VAL A 204 -23.85 -15.63 -7.54
N ILE A 205 -24.70 -16.20 -8.41
CA ILE A 205 -26.08 -16.56 -8.10
C ILE A 205 -26.17 -18.09 -7.96
N THR A 206 -26.57 -18.60 -6.81
CA THR A 206 -26.62 -20.05 -6.54
C THR A 206 -27.70 -20.41 -5.51
N THR A 207 -28.22 -21.63 -5.58
CA THR A 207 -29.18 -22.14 -4.60
C THR A 207 -28.51 -22.33 -3.23
N ILE A 208 -29.25 -22.14 -2.14
CA ILE A 208 -28.79 -22.49 -0.79
C ILE A 208 -28.50 -23.99 -0.72
N ALA A 209 -27.33 -24.36 -0.20
CA ALA A 209 -26.93 -25.76 -0.05
C ALA A 209 -27.59 -26.44 1.16
N ASP A 210 -27.65 -27.77 1.11
CA ASP A 210 -28.07 -28.65 2.20
C ASP A 210 -27.21 -28.47 3.46
N ASP A 211 -27.76 -28.86 4.62
CA ASP A 211 -27.18 -28.62 5.95
C ASP A 211 -25.70 -29.06 6.11
N ARG A 212 -25.26 -30.08 5.36
CA ARG A 212 -23.89 -30.60 5.43
C ARG A 212 -22.87 -29.71 4.72
N ASP A 213 -23.25 -29.11 3.59
CA ASP A 213 -22.33 -28.39 2.70
C ASP A 213 -22.43 -26.87 2.84
N ARG A 214 -23.45 -26.35 3.54
CA ARG A 214 -23.73 -24.90 3.65
C ARG A 214 -22.58 -24.08 4.22
N ALA A 215 -21.90 -24.55 5.26
CA ALA A 215 -20.70 -23.89 5.79
C ALA A 215 -19.56 -23.85 4.74
N SER A 216 -19.38 -24.95 3.98
CA SER A 216 -18.41 -25.00 2.88
C SER A 216 -18.82 -24.11 1.69
N GLN A 217 -20.13 -23.93 1.44
CA GLN A 217 -20.63 -23.00 0.42
C GLN A 217 -20.27 -21.56 0.77
N ILE A 218 -20.49 -21.13 2.01
CA ILE A 218 -20.14 -19.79 2.49
C ILE A 218 -18.61 -19.59 2.42
N GLU A 219 -17.82 -20.59 2.83
CA GLU A 219 -16.35 -20.53 2.77
C GLU A 219 -15.81 -20.50 1.32
N LYS A 220 -16.42 -21.25 0.38
CA LYS A 220 -16.10 -21.18 -1.05
C LYS A 220 -16.42 -19.80 -1.64
N LEU A 221 -17.52 -19.18 -1.23
CA LEU A 221 -17.87 -17.81 -1.62
C LEU A 221 -16.90 -16.78 -1.01
N ARG A 222 -16.45 -16.99 0.23
CA ARG A 222 -15.42 -16.16 0.87
C ARG A 222 -14.09 -16.22 0.11
N ASN A 223 -13.68 -17.42 -0.31
CA ASN A 223 -12.45 -17.65 -1.10
C ASN A 223 -12.51 -17.09 -2.53
N LEU A 224 -13.62 -16.48 -2.94
CA LEU A 224 -13.75 -15.70 -4.18
C LEU A 224 -13.64 -14.19 -3.93
N ASP A 225 -13.24 -13.76 -2.73
CA ASP A 225 -13.16 -12.36 -2.29
C ASP A 225 -14.52 -11.65 -2.37
N ILE A 226 -15.55 -12.27 -1.78
CA ILE A 226 -16.91 -11.71 -1.63
C ILE A 226 -17.13 -11.27 -0.17
N ASN A 227 -17.67 -10.05 0.00
CA ASN A 227 -18.02 -9.46 1.30
C ASN A 227 -19.53 -9.22 1.47
N ASN A 228 -20.27 -8.97 0.39
CA ASN A 228 -21.71 -8.69 0.43
C ASN A 228 -22.52 -9.94 0.07
N PHE A 229 -23.41 -10.37 0.97
CA PHE A 229 -24.23 -11.57 0.86
C PHE A 229 -25.72 -11.21 0.83
N PHE A 230 -26.38 -11.54 -0.28
CA PHE A 230 -27.84 -11.47 -0.44
C PHE A 230 -28.43 -12.87 -0.22
N ILE A 231 -29.43 -12.99 0.66
CA ILE A 231 -30.17 -14.23 0.91
C ILE A 231 -31.65 -13.99 0.60
N LEU A 232 -32.20 -14.74 -0.35
CA LEU A 232 -33.63 -14.77 -0.66
C LEU A 232 -34.24 -16.08 -0.14
N GLY A 233 -35.27 -16.03 0.70
CA GLY A 233 -36.01 -17.25 1.01
C GLY A 233 -37.10 -17.15 2.07
N SER A 234 -37.55 -18.32 2.52
CA SER A 234 -38.32 -18.47 3.76
C SER A 234 -37.48 -18.10 4.97
N LEU A 235 -38.12 -17.71 6.07
CA LEU A 235 -37.43 -17.37 7.32
C LEU A 235 -36.70 -18.57 7.93
N ALA A 236 -37.12 -19.80 7.61
CA ALA A 236 -36.40 -21.02 8.01
C ALA A 236 -35.07 -21.18 7.26
N SER A 237 -35.09 -21.05 5.92
CA SER A 237 -33.89 -21.13 5.07
C SER A 237 -32.89 -20.02 5.40
N ILE A 238 -33.38 -18.80 5.60
CA ILE A 238 -32.59 -17.64 6.02
C ILE A 238 -31.89 -17.92 7.36
N LYS A 239 -32.64 -18.38 8.37
CA LYS A 239 -32.10 -18.74 9.68
C LYS A 239 -31.01 -19.81 9.55
N GLN A 240 -31.26 -20.86 8.77
CA GLN A 240 -30.30 -21.94 8.53
C GLN A 240 -29.00 -21.45 7.87
N VAL A 241 -29.04 -20.49 6.93
CA VAL A 241 -27.84 -19.88 6.34
C VAL A 241 -27.06 -19.08 7.39
N LEU A 242 -27.73 -18.22 8.15
CA LEU A 242 -27.11 -17.35 9.14
C LEU A 242 -26.49 -18.15 10.30
N GLU A 243 -27.15 -19.20 10.78
CA GLU A 243 -26.62 -20.10 11.83
C GLU A 243 -25.53 -21.06 11.31
N SER A 244 -25.29 -21.11 9.99
CA SER A 244 -24.17 -21.87 9.38
C SER A 244 -22.93 -21.02 9.09
N ALA A 245 -22.98 -19.70 9.31
CA ALA A 245 -21.85 -18.79 9.12
C ALA A 245 -20.95 -18.73 10.36
N LYS A 246 -19.65 -18.47 10.17
CA LYS A 246 -18.71 -18.21 11.29
C LYS A 246 -19.00 -16.83 11.88
N ASN A 247 -18.83 -16.66 13.20
CA ASN A 247 -19.07 -15.36 13.87
C ASN A 247 -18.24 -14.20 13.28
N GLU A 248 -17.02 -14.48 12.82
CA GLU A 248 -16.14 -13.56 12.07
C GLU A 248 -16.84 -12.92 10.85
N TYR A 249 -17.79 -13.62 10.23
CA TYR A 249 -18.50 -13.13 9.04
C TYR A 249 -19.64 -12.16 9.37
N PHE A 250 -19.86 -11.82 10.65
CA PHE A 250 -20.79 -10.78 11.09
C PHE A 250 -20.10 -9.50 11.58
N GLU A 251 -18.79 -9.42 11.42
CA GLU A 251 -18.01 -8.19 11.59
C GLU A 251 -18.26 -7.19 10.44
N ARG A 252 -17.86 -5.93 10.62
CA ARG A 252 -18.12 -4.83 9.66
C ARG A 252 -17.59 -5.06 8.25
N ASN A 253 -16.64 -5.96 8.08
CA ASN A 253 -16.02 -6.32 6.81
C ASN A 253 -16.99 -7.09 5.89
N PHE A 254 -18.22 -7.31 6.33
CA PHE A 254 -19.28 -8.08 5.67
C PHE A 254 -20.63 -7.37 5.74
N ALA A 255 -21.44 -7.52 4.69
CA ALA A 255 -22.81 -7.03 4.67
C ALA A 255 -23.78 -8.18 4.36
N TRP A 256 -24.84 -8.30 5.16
CA TRP A 256 -25.88 -9.31 4.98
C TRP A 256 -27.21 -8.63 4.64
N HIS A 257 -27.72 -8.92 3.45
CA HIS A 257 -28.99 -8.43 2.92
C HIS A 257 -29.97 -9.60 2.82
N VAL A 258 -30.92 -9.67 3.75
CA VAL A 258 -31.90 -10.75 3.86
C VAL A 258 -33.23 -10.28 3.29
N ILE A 259 -33.77 -11.04 2.35
CA ILE A 259 -34.99 -10.70 1.60
C ILE A 259 -35.97 -11.87 1.72
N THR A 260 -37.21 -11.61 2.13
CA THR A 260 -38.24 -12.65 2.26
C THR A 260 -39.58 -12.23 1.67
N GLN A 261 -40.44 -13.22 1.42
CA GLN A 261 -41.86 -13.03 1.06
C GLN A 261 -42.78 -13.09 2.30
N GLU A 262 -42.25 -13.46 3.48
CA GLU A 262 -43.00 -13.53 4.73
C GLU A 262 -43.06 -12.17 5.45
N GLN A 263 -44.15 -11.88 6.17
CA GLN A 263 -44.33 -10.62 6.89
C GLN A 263 -43.74 -10.62 8.32
N LYS A 264 -43.31 -11.79 8.83
CA LYS A 264 -42.86 -11.99 10.22
C LYS A 264 -41.46 -11.40 10.44
N ASP A 265 -41.10 -11.17 11.70
CA ASP A 265 -39.77 -10.71 12.08
C ASP A 265 -38.73 -11.83 12.03
N LEU A 266 -37.46 -11.47 11.80
CA LEU A 266 -36.33 -12.40 11.72
C LEU A 266 -35.88 -12.84 13.12
N THR A 267 -35.81 -14.16 13.36
CA THR A 267 -35.31 -14.76 14.61
C THR A 267 -34.18 -15.74 14.33
N CYS A 268 -33.03 -15.57 14.97
CA CYS A 268 -31.78 -16.27 14.64
C CYS A 268 -30.82 -16.30 15.84
N ASN A 269 -30.17 -17.44 16.09
CA ASN A 269 -29.30 -17.67 17.25
C ASN A 269 -27.84 -17.19 17.03
N VAL A 270 -27.66 -16.06 16.34
CA VAL A 270 -26.35 -15.46 16.09
C VAL A 270 -26.04 -14.38 17.13
N GLU A 271 -24.75 -14.23 17.48
CA GLU A 271 -24.29 -13.23 18.44
C GLU A 271 -23.84 -11.94 17.73
N ASN A 272 -24.45 -10.81 18.08
CA ASN A 272 -24.08 -9.44 17.67
C ASN A 272 -24.11 -9.12 16.16
N ALA A 273 -24.73 -9.95 15.32
CA ALA A 273 -24.95 -9.61 13.91
C ALA A 273 -25.84 -8.37 13.73
N THR A 274 -25.53 -7.54 12.72
CA THR A 274 -26.45 -6.52 12.20
C THR A 274 -26.71 -6.80 10.73
N ILE A 275 -28.00 -6.89 10.37
CA ILE A 275 -28.47 -7.42 9.07
C ILE A 275 -29.46 -6.42 8.46
N MET A 276 -29.34 -6.18 7.16
CA MET A 276 -30.37 -5.46 6.39
C MET A 276 -31.49 -6.44 6.03
N PHE A 277 -32.66 -6.32 6.67
CA PHE A 277 -33.81 -7.22 6.51
C PHE A 277 -34.95 -6.54 5.72
N LEU A 278 -35.40 -7.19 4.64
CA LEU A 278 -36.46 -6.73 3.76
C LEU A 278 -37.65 -7.68 3.79
N ARG A 279 -38.83 -7.14 4.11
CA ARG A 279 -40.12 -7.86 4.09
C ARG A 279 -41.24 -7.04 3.43
N PRO A 280 -42.26 -7.68 2.84
CA PRO A 280 -43.39 -6.96 2.24
C PRO A 280 -44.31 -6.34 3.30
N MET A 281 -44.71 -5.09 3.08
CA MET A 281 -45.74 -4.40 3.87
C MET A 281 -47.14 -4.68 3.32
N SER A 282 -48.13 -4.84 4.21
CA SER A 282 -49.55 -4.75 3.85
C SER A 282 -50.06 -3.32 4.08
N ASP A 283 -50.71 -2.72 3.08
CA ASP A 283 -51.35 -1.42 3.27
C ASP A 283 -52.45 -1.48 4.35
N SER A 284 -52.49 -0.41 5.13
CA SER A 284 -53.53 -0.04 6.08
C SER A 284 -54.96 -0.26 5.59
N SER A 285 -55.30 0.17 4.36
CA SER A 285 -56.68 0.08 3.85
C SER A 285 -57.12 -1.36 3.55
N SER A 286 -56.17 -2.23 3.23
CA SER A 286 -56.43 -3.61 2.83
C SER A 286 -56.51 -4.59 4.00
N LYS A 287 -56.17 -4.18 5.23
CA LYS A 287 -56.07 -5.06 6.41
C LYS A 287 -57.35 -5.83 6.72
N ASP A 288 -58.52 -5.20 6.57
CA ASP A 288 -59.81 -5.85 6.83
C ASP A 288 -60.17 -6.87 5.73
N ARG A 289 -59.83 -6.59 4.46
CA ARG A 289 -60.00 -7.53 3.33
C ARG A 289 -59.05 -8.72 3.46
N LEU A 290 -57.77 -8.47 3.77
CA LEU A 290 -56.76 -9.49 4.09
C LEU A 290 -57.23 -10.39 5.23
N GLY A 291 -57.67 -9.80 6.34
CA GLY A 291 -58.21 -10.52 7.49
C GLY A 291 -59.43 -11.38 7.14
N SER A 292 -60.37 -10.83 6.37
CA SER A 292 -61.58 -11.53 5.92
C SER A 292 -61.25 -12.74 5.04
N ILE A 293 -60.41 -12.59 4.02
CA ILE A 293 -60.04 -13.69 3.10
C ILE A 293 -59.24 -14.76 3.84
N ARG A 294 -58.29 -14.36 4.71
CA ARG A 294 -57.48 -15.28 5.52
C ARG A 294 -58.29 -16.10 6.52
N THR A 295 -59.33 -15.52 7.12
CA THR A 295 -60.13 -16.17 8.18
C THR A 295 -61.38 -16.87 7.64
N THR A 296 -62.20 -16.16 6.85
CA THR A 296 -63.54 -16.61 6.38
C THR A 296 -63.46 -17.50 5.14
N TYR A 297 -62.40 -17.33 4.33
CA TYR A 297 -62.15 -18.11 3.12
C TYR A 297 -60.90 -19.00 3.22
N ASN A 298 -60.23 -19.00 4.39
CA ASN A 298 -59.20 -19.95 4.81
C ASN A 298 -57.87 -19.95 4.00
N LEU A 299 -57.57 -18.88 3.27
CA LEU A 299 -56.25 -18.69 2.62
C LEU A 299 -55.21 -18.32 3.69
N LYS A 300 -54.50 -19.33 4.23
CA LYS A 300 -53.59 -19.21 5.39
C LYS A 300 -52.16 -19.64 5.08
N GLN A 301 -51.92 -20.11 3.86
CA GLN A 301 -50.63 -20.55 3.35
C GLN A 301 -49.64 -19.39 3.31
N GLU A 302 -48.37 -19.68 3.56
CA GLU A 302 -47.26 -18.75 3.38
C GLU A 302 -46.48 -19.10 2.10
N PRO A 303 -45.88 -18.14 1.40
CA PRO A 303 -45.93 -16.70 1.69
C PRO A 303 -47.25 -16.03 1.28
N GLN A 304 -47.88 -15.33 2.23
CA GLN A 304 -49.19 -14.69 2.05
C GLN A 304 -49.28 -13.78 0.82
N ILE A 305 -48.25 -12.96 0.53
CA ILE A 305 -48.26 -12.01 -0.59
C ILE A 305 -48.51 -12.68 -1.95
N THR A 306 -47.87 -13.83 -2.18
CA THR A 306 -47.97 -14.57 -3.45
C THR A 306 -49.29 -15.36 -3.52
N GLY A 307 -49.83 -15.81 -2.38
CA GLY A 307 -51.17 -16.40 -2.30
C GLY A 307 -52.28 -15.39 -2.63
N PHE A 308 -52.22 -14.18 -2.07
CA PHE A 308 -53.19 -13.11 -2.37
C PHE A 308 -53.08 -12.63 -3.83
N PHE A 309 -51.88 -12.58 -4.41
CA PHE A 309 -51.69 -12.30 -5.83
C PHE A 309 -52.47 -13.27 -6.74
N TYR A 310 -52.33 -14.58 -6.55
CA TYR A 310 -53.04 -15.57 -7.37
C TYR A 310 -54.56 -15.46 -7.20
N PHE A 311 -55.04 -15.18 -5.99
CA PHE A 311 -56.45 -14.93 -5.71
C PHE A 311 -56.98 -13.70 -6.47
N ASP A 312 -56.29 -12.55 -6.35
CA ASP A 312 -56.69 -11.29 -6.99
C ASP A 312 -56.62 -11.40 -8.52
N LEU A 313 -55.58 -12.02 -9.08
CA LEU A 313 -55.44 -12.24 -10.52
C LEU A 313 -56.58 -13.10 -11.08
N THR A 314 -56.93 -14.19 -10.38
CA THR A 314 -58.02 -15.09 -10.76
C THR A 314 -59.37 -14.37 -10.73
N LEU A 315 -59.66 -13.66 -9.64
CA LEU A 315 -60.90 -12.89 -9.50
C LEU A 315 -61.01 -11.81 -10.59
N ARG A 316 -59.91 -11.09 -10.87
CA ARG A 316 -59.86 -10.04 -11.89
C ARG A 316 -60.03 -10.58 -13.30
N ALA A 317 -59.43 -11.73 -13.63
CA ALA A 317 -59.59 -12.39 -14.92
C ALA A 317 -61.05 -12.88 -15.14
N LEU A 318 -61.69 -13.45 -14.13
CA LEU A 318 -63.09 -13.88 -14.19
C LEU A 318 -64.05 -12.70 -14.41
N ILE A 319 -63.83 -11.57 -13.73
CA ILE A 319 -64.64 -10.35 -13.91
C ILE A 319 -64.38 -9.72 -15.29
N ALA A 320 -63.15 -9.75 -15.80
CA ALA A 320 -62.85 -9.28 -17.15
C ALA A 320 -63.63 -10.06 -18.22
N ILE A 321 -63.61 -11.39 -18.17
CA ILE A 321 -64.37 -12.26 -19.11
C ILE A 321 -65.88 -12.04 -18.96
N LYS A 322 -66.40 -11.90 -17.73
CA LYS A 322 -67.80 -11.52 -17.47
C LYS A 322 -68.20 -10.25 -18.22
N ASN A 323 -67.37 -9.21 -18.16
CA ASN A 323 -67.65 -7.92 -18.79
C ASN A 323 -67.65 -8.02 -20.32
N ILE A 324 -66.79 -8.85 -20.91
CA ILE A 324 -66.77 -9.13 -22.37
C ILE A 324 -68.06 -9.87 -22.79
N LEU A 325 -68.47 -10.89 -22.03
CA LEU A 325 -69.70 -11.64 -22.28
C LEU A 325 -70.95 -10.76 -22.13
N GLN A 326 -71.03 -9.93 -21.07
CA GLN A 326 -72.18 -9.06 -20.82
C GLN A 326 -72.26 -7.86 -21.78
N SER A 327 -71.14 -7.37 -22.30
CA SER A 327 -71.12 -6.29 -23.31
C SER A 327 -71.44 -6.77 -24.73
N GLY A 328 -71.54 -8.09 -24.96
CA GLY A 328 -71.74 -8.66 -26.30
C GLY A 328 -70.52 -8.52 -27.22
N SER A 329 -69.34 -8.22 -26.67
CA SER A 329 -68.08 -8.13 -27.42
C SER A 329 -67.41 -9.49 -27.66
N TRP A 330 -67.93 -10.56 -27.05
CA TRP A 330 -67.53 -11.94 -27.35
C TRP A 330 -67.99 -12.37 -28.75
N PRO A 331 -67.10 -12.91 -29.63
CA PRO A 331 -67.48 -13.30 -30.99
C PRO A 331 -68.54 -14.42 -31.03
N SER A 332 -69.70 -14.16 -31.64
CA SER A 332 -70.82 -15.10 -31.70
C SER A 332 -70.49 -16.42 -32.43
N ASN A 333 -69.55 -16.39 -33.38
CA ASN A 333 -69.09 -17.54 -34.16
C ASN A 333 -67.60 -17.82 -33.87
N MET A 334 -67.25 -18.00 -32.59
CA MET A 334 -65.88 -18.34 -32.19
C MET A 334 -65.50 -19.74 -32.70
N LYS A 335 -64.50 -19.82 -33.58
CA LYS A 335 -63.94 -21.08 -34.07
C LYS A 335 -62.95 -21.64 -33.07
N TYR A 336 -63.07 -22.93 -32.77
CA TYR A 336 -62.11 -23.73 -32.02
C TYR A 336 -61.61 -24.85 -32.94
N ILE A 337 -60.36 -25.29 -32.75
CA ILE A 337 -59.73 -26.43 -33.42
C ILE A 337 -59.18 -27.37 -32.34
N THR A 338 -59.10 -28.68 -32.57
CA THR A 338 -58.42 -29.57 -31.61
C THR A 338 -56.90 -29.49 -31.76
N CYS A 339 -56.15 -30.15 -30.86
CA CYS A 339 -54.70 -30.33 -31.04
C CYS A 339 -54.35 -31.22 -32.24
N GLU A 340 -55.23 -32.15 -32.64
CA GLU A 340 -55.01 -33.07 -33.75
C GLU A 340 -55.27 -32.37 -35.11
N ASP A 341 -56.16 -31.37 -35.13
CA ASP A 341 -56.43 -30.54 -36.31
C ASP A 341 -55.34 -29.49 -36.58
N TYR A 342 -54.41 -29.23 -35.64
CA TYR A 342 -53.48 -28.10 -35.74
C TYR A 342 -52.32 -28.38 -36.71
N ASP A 343 -52.29 -27.65 -37.84
CA ASP A 343 -51.31 -27.84 -38.93
C ASP A 343 -50.10 -26.89 -38.86
N GLY A 344 -50.00 -26.07 -37.81
CA GLY A 344 -48.96 -25.03 -37.67
C GLY A 344 -49.32 -23.67 -38.29
N THR A 345 -50.35 -23.61 -39.15
CA THR A 345 -50.76 -22.41 -39.88
C THR A 345 -52.21 -21.98 -39.61
N ASN A 346 -53.07 -22.92 -39.23
CA ASN A 346 -54.52 -22.75 -39.12
C ASN A 346 -55.04 -22.14 -37.80
N THR A 347 -54.17 -21.48 -37.01
CA THR A 347 -54.54 -20.85 -35.73
C THR A 347 -55.75 -19.91 -35.86
N PRO A 348 -56.79 -20.08 -35.03
CA PRO A 348 -57.90 -19.13 -34.91
C PRO A 348 -57.44 -17.70 -34.61
N ASN A 349 -57.92 -16.72 -35.39
CA ASN A 349 -57.69 -15.30 -35.15
C ASN A 349 -58.95 -14.67 -34.55
N HIS A 350 -58.86 -14.20 -33.31
CA HIS A 350 -59.97 -13.60 -32.56
C HIS A 350 -59.75 -12.09 -32.37
N THR A 351 -60.84 -11.34 -32.39
CA THR A 351 -60.88 -9.89 -32.12
C THR A 351 -61.23 -9.58 -30.65
N ILE A 352 -60.81 -10.46 -29.73
CA ILE A 352 -61.10 -10.33 -28.29
C ILE A 352 -60.09 -9.38 -27.66
N ASP A 353 -60.58 -8.32 -27.02
CA ASP A 353 -59.76 -7.41 -26.20
C ASP A 353 -59.97 -7.68 -24.70
N LEU A 354 -59.37 -8.77 -24.25
CA LEU A 354 -59.29 -9.10 -22.82
C LEU A 354 -58.38 -8.11 -22.08
N LYS A 355 -57.42 -7.47 -22.76
CA LYS A 355 -56.50 -6.50 -22.18
C LYS A 355 -57.27 -5.30 -21.62
N SER A 356 -58.10 -4.64 -22.43
CA SER A 356 -58.88 -3.48 -21.99
C SER A 356 -59.90 -3.88 -20.91
N ALA A 357 -60.62 -4.98 -21.12
CA ALA A 357 -61.58 -5.50 -20.14
C ALA A 357 -60.92 -5.87 -18.78
N PHE A 358 -59.68 -6.37 -18.79
CA PHE A 358 -58.90 -6.62 -17.58
C PHE A 358 -58.48 -5.31 -16.90
N ILE A 359 -57.99 -4.33 -17.67
CA ILE A 359 -57.61 -3.00 -17.14
C ILE A 359 -58.80 -2.33 -16.45
N GLU A 360 -60.00 -2.40 -17.04
CA GLU A 360 -61.23 -1.77 -16.55
C GLU A 360 -61.85 -2.39 -15.27
N VAL A 361 -61.37 -3.53 -14.77
CA VAL A 361 -61.94 -4.15 -13.56
C VAL A 361 -61.68 -3.31 -12.31
N THR A 362 -62.76 -2.85 -11.68
CA THR A 362 -62.78 -1.97 -10.49
C THR A 362 -62.88 -2.69 -9.13
N GLU A 363 -62.97 -4.03 -9.12
CA GLU A 363 -62.91 -4.82 -7.87
C GLU A 363 -61.59 -4.54 -7.13
N PRO A 364 -61.62 -4.16 -5.83
CA PRO A 364 -60.41 -3.81 -5.10
C PRO A 364 -59.50 -5.02 -4.89
N THR A 365 -58.20 -4.83 -5.12
CA THR A 365 -57.16 -5.81 -4.82
C THR A 365 -57.01 -6.03 -3.32
N THR A 366 -56.56 -7.23 -2.95
CA THR A 366 -56.40 -7.70 -1.57
C THR A 366 -55.05 -7.34 -0.98
N PHE A 367 -53.97 -7.31 -1.78
CA PHE A 367 -52.64 -6.90 -1.29
C PHE A 367 -52.18 -5.55 -1.85
N GLY A 368 -52.26 -5.38 -3.17
CA GLY A 368 -51.87 -4.15 -3.85
C GLY A 368 -52.25 -4.17 -5.34
N PRO A 369 -52.30 -2.99 -6.01
CA PRO A 369 -52.82 -2.87 -7.36
C PRO A 369 -51.88 -3.48 -8.42
N PHE A 370 -52.40 -3.82 -9.59
CA PHE A 370 -51.57 -4.20 -10.74
C PHE A 370 -51.01 -2.95 -11.43
N GLU A 371 -49.69 -2.83 -11.55
CA GLU A 371 -49.06 -1.72 -12.29
C GLU A 371 -49.12 -2.02 -13.80
N ILE A 372 -49.98 -1.22 -14.44
CA ILE A 372 -50.24 -0.99 -15.86
C ILE A 372 -49.15 -0.25 -16.67
N PRO A 373 -48.36 -0.77 -17.65
CA PRO A 373 -47.49 0.10 -18.46
C PRO A 373 -48.25 1.28 -19.13
N LYS A 374 -47.97 2.49 -18.65
CA LYS A 374 -48.65 3.74 -19.04
C LYS A 374 -48.03 4.34 -20.32
N GLY A 375 -48.69 4.10 -21.44
CA GLY A 375 -48.36 4.67 -22.74
C GLY A 375 -47.89 3.63 -23.77
N GLY A 376 -48.30 3.80 -25.03
CA GLY A 376 -48.18 2.78 -26.09
C GLY A 376 -46.77 2.46 -26.61
N LYS A 377 -45.71 2.72 -25.83
CA LYS A 377 -44.32 2.34 -26.16
C LYS A 377 -43.86 1.04 -25.51
N MET A 378 -44.48 0.61 -24.40
CA MET A 378 -44.09 -0.59 -23.67
C MET A 378 -45.13 -1.71 -23.87
N GLN A 379 -44.67 -2.95 -23.94
CA GLN A 379 -45.55 -4.12 -24.10
C GLN A 379 -46.21 -4.48 -22.76
N PHE A 380 -47.41 -5.07 -22.79
CA PHE A 380 -48.10 -5.49 -21.56
C PHE A 380 -47.37 -6.67 -20.91
N ASN A 381 -47.14 -7.73 -21.70
CA ASN A 381 -46.38 -8.90 -21.28
C ASN A 381 -44.92 -8.49 -21.00
N GLY A 382 -44.34 -9.01 -19.92
CA GLY A 382 -42.99 -8.71 -19.48
C GLY A 382 -42.81 -7.39 -18.73
N ASN A 383 -43.83 -6.53 -18.68
CA ASN A 383 -43.78 -5.23 -17.97
C ASN A 383 -44.95 -5.01 -16.99
N THR A 384 -45.96 -5.89 -16.95
CA THR A 384 -47.12 -5.80 -16.03
C THR A 384 -46.88 -6.68 -14.80
N TYR A 385 -47.15 -6.17 -13.60
CA TYR A 385 -46.88 -6.86 -12.34
C TYR A 385 -47.78 -6.39 -11.20
N MET A 386 -47.84 -7.14 -10.09
CA MET A 386 -48.49 -6.65 -8.86
C MET A 386 -47.56 -5.70 -8.11
N LYS A 387 -48.07 -4.51 -7.80
CA LYS A 387 -47.38 -3.48 -7.03
C LYS A 387 -47.59 -3.70 -5.53
N PHE A 388 -46.51 -3.58 -4.77
CA PHE A 388 -46.46 -3.70 -3.32
C PHE A 388 -45.24 -2.94 -2.80
N ASP A 389 -45.21 -2.63 -1.50
CA ASP A 389 -44.06 -2.02 -0.86
C ASP A 389 -43.33 -3.03 0.03
N MET A 390 -42.01 -2.88 0.16
CA MET A 390 -41.20 -3.58 1.16
C MET A 390 -40.61 -2.58 2.16
N ASP A 391 -40.60 -2.96 3.43
CA ASP A 391 -39.93 -2.23 4.51
C ASP A 391 -38.48 -2.73 4.62
N ILE A 392 -37.52 -1.80 4.61
CA ILE A 392 -36.10 -2.08 4.69
C ILE A 392 -35.64 -1.74 6.11
N ASN A 393 -35.25 -2.74 6.90
CA ASN A 393 -34.82 -2.54 8.29
C ASN A 393 -33.35 -2.89 8.51
N ALA A 394 -32.67 -2.15 9.38
CA ALA A 394 -31.50 -2.65 10.10
C ALA A 394 -32.00 -3.45 11.31
N VAL A 395 -31.62 -4.72 11.38
CA VAL A 395 -31.95 -5.61 12.51
C VAL A 395 -30.64 -6.02 13.20
N SER A 396 -30.42 -5.56 14.42
CA SER A 396 -29.34 -6.06 15.29
C SER A 396 -29.86 -7.24 16.13
N ILE A 397 -29.22 -8.39 15.97
CA ILE A 397 -29.58 -9.65 16.60
C ILE A 397 -28.66 -9.92 17.78
N ARG A 398 -29.23 -10.32 18.93
CA ARG A 398 -28.48 -10.81 20.09
C ARG A 398 -29.22 -11.99 20.71
N SER A 399 -28.51 -13.08 20.95
CA SER A 399 -28.97 -14.22 21.76
C SER A 399 -30.35 -14.76 21.35
N GLY A 400 -30.58 -14.95 20.05
CA GLY A 400 -31.82 -15.54 19.48
C GLY A 400 -32.86 -14.54 18.99
N ALA A 401 -32.80 -13.27 19.42
CA ALA A 401 -33.85 -12.27 19.16
C ALA A 401 -33.33 -11.02 18.41
N SER A 402 -34.21 -10.41 17.61
CA SER A 402 -34.05 -9.04 17.10
C SER A 402 -34.20 -8.04 18.25
N VAL A 403 -33.09 -7.47 18.72
CA VAL A 403 -33.08 -6.57 19.90
C VAL A 403 -33.19 -5.09 19.51
N ASN A 404 -32.78 -4.72 18.31
CA ASN A 404 -32.95 -3.36 17.79
C ASN A 404 -33.31 -3.44 16.30
N THR A 405 -34.50 -2.96 15.95
CA THR A 405 -35.02 -2.91 14.58
C THR A 405 -35.26 -1.45 14.21
N ARG A 406 -34.63 -0.96 13.15
CA ARG A 406 -34.76 0.42 12.66
C ARG A 406 -35.11 0.42 11.18
N SER A 407 -36.18 1.11 10.78
CA SER A 407 -36.49 1.28 9.36
C SER A 407 -35.49 2.24 8.72
N LEU A 408 -34.81 1.76 7.69
CA LEU A 408 -33.84 2.48 6.87
C LEU A 408 -34.52 3.17 5.68
N GLY A 409 -35.72 2.74 5.32
CA GLY A 409 -36.43 3.17 4.12
C GLY A 409 -37.44 2.14 3.63
N THR A 410 -37.98 2.37 2.43
CA THR A 410 -38.92 1.48 1.75
C THR A 410 -38.49 1.24 0.30
N TRP A 411 -38.95 0.13 -0.28
CA TRP A 411 -38.83 -0.12 -1.73
C TRP A 411 -40.20 -0.40 -2.33
N GLU A 412 -40.58 0.42 -3.30
CA GLU A 412 -41.79 0.27 -4.11
C GLU A 412 -41.49 -0.72 -5.25
N ALA A 413 -42.26 -1.81 -5.35
CA ALA A 413 -42.01 -2.88 -6.30
C ALA A 413 -41.94 -2.36 -7.73
N SER A 414 -40.79 -2.55 -8.37
CA SER A 414 -40.47 -1.90 -9.64
C SER A 414 -39.36 -2.62 -10.41
N LEU A 415 -39.24 -2.32 -11.70
CA LEU A 415 -38.23 -2.91 -12.58
C LEU A 415 -36.89 -2.17 -12.56
N ASN A 416 -36.88 -0.88 -12.20
CA ASN A 416 -35.68 -0.01 -12.23
C ASN A 416 -35.75 1.19 -11.25
N ALA A 417 -36.68 1.25 -10.29
CA ALA A 417 -36.75 2.40 -9.38
C ALA A 417 -35.70 2.28 -8.24
N PRO A 418 -35.18 3.41 -7.70
CA PRO A 418 -34.30 3.40 -6.54
C PRO A 418 -35.06 3.01 -5.26
N ILE A 419 -34.31 2.72 -4.19
CA ILE A 419 -34.88 2.60 -2.84
C ILE A 419 -35.19 3.99 -2.25
N ASN A 420 -36.29 4.12 -1.50
CA ASN A 420 -36.68 5.35 -0.80
C ASN A 420 -36.07 5.36 0.60
N VAL A 421 -34.99 6.11 0.80
CA VAL A 421 -34.19 6.07 2.03
C VAL A 421 -34.63 7.09 3.07
N ALA A 422 -34.76 6.67 4.33
CA ALA A 422 -35.07 7.51 5.48
C ALA A 422 -33.83 8.14 6.12
N ASN A 423 -32.70 7.42 6.17
CA ASN A 423 -31.41 7.95 6.67
C ASN A 423 -30.21 7.36 5.89
N GLU A 424 -29.58 8.18 5.05
CA GLU A 424 -28.44 7.79 4.21
C GLU A 424 -27.21 7.37 5.04
N ALA A 425 -26.99 8.00 6.20
CA ALA A 425 -25.83 7.70 7.05
C ALA A 425 -25.91 6.30 7.68
N GLU A 426 -27.12 5.83 8.01
CA GLU A 426 -27.30 4.47 8.56
C GLU A 426 -27.17 3.39 7.48
N ILE A 427 -27.53 3.66 6.22
CA ILE A 427 -27.29 2.71 5.11
C ILE A 427 -25.79 2.63 4.76
N LYS A 428 -25.04 3.74 4.81
CA LYS A 428 -23.59 3.72 4.60
C LYS A 428 -22.85 2.90 5.67
N ASN A 429 -23.29 2.96 6.93
CA ASN A 429 -22.81 2.09 8.02
C ASN A 429 -23.29 0.61 7.91
N LEU A 430 -23.89 0.20 6.78
CA LEU A 430 -24.27 -1.17 6.45
C LEU A 430 -23.65 -1.67 5.12
N THR A 431 -22.77 -0.87 4.51
CA THR A 431 -21.82 -1.39 3.50
C THR A 431 -20.74 -2.20 4.19
N ALA A 432 -20.21 -3.22 3.53
CA ALA A 432 -19.05 -3.95 4.02
C ALA A 432 -17.80 -3.06 3.97
N ASP A 433 -17.15 -2.83 5.12
CA ASP A 433 -15.88 -2.11 5.20
C ASP A 433 -14.82 -2.82 4.33
N VAL A 434 -14.09 -2.06 3.51
CA VAL A 434 -13.06 -2.60 2.62
C VAL A 434 -11.78 -2.85 3.42
N VAL A 435 -11.54 -4.12 3.77
CA VAL A 435 -10.37 -4.54 4.55
C VAL A 435 -9.43 -5.43 3.74
N TYR A 436 -8.20 -4.96 3.52
CA TYR A 436 -7.17 -5.69 2.77
C TYR A 436 -6.18 -6.45 3.66
N ARG A 437 -5.73 -7.62 3.16
CA ARG A 437 -4.74 -8.49 3.81
C ARG A 437 -3.33 -8.08 3.40
N VAL A 438 -2.58 -7.46 4.31
CA VAL A 438 -1.20 -7.02 4.06
C VAL A 438 -0.22 -8.04 4.62
N TYR A 439 0.65 -8.60 3.77
CA TYR A 439 1.76 -9.43 4.21
C TYR A 439 3.08 -8.65 4.20
N THR A 440 3.92 -8.91 5.20
CA THR A 440 5.16 -8.15 5.44
C THR A 440 6.34 -9.00 5.94
N VAL A 441 7.54 -8.45 5.80
CA VAL A 441 8.79 -8.85 6.47
C VAL A 441 9.19 -7.75 7.46
N VAL A 442 9.78 -8.11 8.60
CA VAL A 442 10.35 -7.14 9.56
C VAL A 442 11.74 -6.71 9.10
N GLN A 443 11.92 -5.41 8.85
CA GLN A 443 13.17 -4.80 8.40
C GLN A 443 13.22 -3.33 8.87
N ALA A 444 14.14 -2.98 9.74
CA ALA A 444 14.29 -1.62 10.26
C ALA A 444 14.96 -0.69 9.22
N PRO A 445 14.55 0.59 9.09
CA PRO A 445 13.47 1.30 9.80
C PRO A 445 12.10 1.20 9.08
N PHE A 446 11.97 0.39 8.03
CA PHE A 446 10.76 0.30 7.21
C PHE A 446 9.57 -0.28 7.97
N ILE A 447 9.76 -1.43 8.63
CA ILE A 447 8.73 -2.15 9.39
C ILE A 447 9.39 -2.84 10.60
N MET A 448 8.94 -2.49 11.80
CA MET A 448 9.44 -2.96 13.08
C MET A 448 8.26 -3.35 13.98
N ARG A 449 8.40 -4.43 14.76
CA ARG A 449 7.40 -4.84 15.75
C ARG A 449 7.35 -3.82 16.90
N ASP A 450 6.16 -3.37 17.28
CA ASP A 450 5.94 -2.54 18.47
C ASP A 450 4.57 -2.87 19.11
N PRO A 451 4.55 -3.53 20.29
CA PRO A 451 3.31 -3.87 21.00
C PRO A 451 2.43 -2.68 21.42
N THR A 452 2.96 -1.44 21.37
CA THR A 452 2.20 -0.23 21.69
C THR A 452 1.53 0.43 20.48
N ALA A 453 1.89 0.01 19.26
CA ALA A 453 1.30 0.53 18.02
C ALA A 453 -0.09 -0.09 17.76
N PRO A 454 -1.07 0.64 17.19
CA PRO A 454 -2.45 0.15 17.02
C PRO A 454 -2.62 -1.17 16.25
N LYS A 455 -1.65 -1.51 15.38
CA LYS A 455 -1.61 -2.75 14.59
C LYS A 455 -0.38 -3.61 14.90
N GLY A 456 0.28 -3.41 16.03
CA GLY A 456 1.47 -4.18 16.46
C GLY A 456 2.78 -3.90 15.70
N PHE A 457 2.76 -3.02 14.70
CA PHE A 457 3.93 -2.64 13.89
C PHE A 457 4.04 -1.11 13.75
N LYS A 458 5.26 -0.61 13.59
CA LYS A 458 5.61 0.78 13.25
C LYS A 458 6.72 0.83 12.19
N GLY A 459 6.90 1.98 11.54
CA GLY A 459 8.00 2.19 10.58
C GLY A 459 7.54 2.94 9.33
N TYR A 460 8.50 3.32 8.49
CA TYR A 460 8.25 4.13 7.29
C TYR A 460 7.13 3.57 6.39
N CYS A 461 7.08 2.26 6.16
CA CYS A 461 6.07 1.63 5.30
C CYS A 461 4.68 1.58 5.97
N ILE A 462 4.61 1.58 7.30
CA ILE A 462 3.35 1.60 8.05
C ILE A 462 2.74 3.00 7.97
N ASP A 463 3.54 4.05 8.18
CA ASP A 463 3.11 5.44 8.04
C ASP A 463 2.67 5.77 6.60
N LEU A 464 3.41 5.26 5.61
CA LEU A 464 3.04 5.33 4.20
C LEU A 464 1.69 4.64 3.93
N LEU A 465 1.50 3.41 4.40
CA LEU A 465 0.25 2.69 4.15
C LEU A 465 -0.94 3.35 4.86
N ASN A 466 -0.76 3.89 6.07
CA ASN A 466 -1.77 4.71 6.74
C ASN A 466 -2.17 5.93 5.88
N LYS A 467 -1.20 6.59 5.24
CA LYS A 467 -1.47 7.72 4.34
C LYS A 467 -2.13 7.34 3.02
N ILE A 468 -1.90 6.14 2.50
CA ILE A 468 -2.62 5.60 1.33
C ILE A 468 -4.06 5.22 1.74
N ALA A 469 -4.24 4.59 2.90
CA ALA A 469 -5.55 4.24 3.46
C ALA A 469 -6.44 5.48 3.69
N GLU A 470 -5.87 6.58 4.22
CA GLU A 470 -6.56 7.87 4.40
C GLU A 470 -7.00 8.52 3.07
N ILE A 471 -6.36 8.19 1.94
CA ILE A 471 -6.68 8.73 0.60
C ILE A 471 -7.66 7.84 -0.17
N VAL A 472 -7.64 6.53 0.04
CA VAL A 472 -8.39 5.52 -0.73
C VAL A 472 -9.57 4.93 0.06
N GLU A 473 -9.74 5.32 1.33
CA GLU A 473 -10.85 4.96 2.23
C GLU A 473 -10.99 3.44 2.45
N PHE A 474 -9.87 2.77 2.79
CA PHE A 474 -9.84 1.35 3.21
C PHE A 474 -9.21 1.17 4.59
N ASP A 475 -9.48 0.03 5.23
CA ASP A 475 -8.70 -0.47 6.37
C ASP A 475 -7.93 -1.75 5.99
N TYR A 476 -7.07 -2.25 6.87
CA TYR A 476 -6.18 -3.37 6.57
C TYR A 476 -5.70 -4.12 7.81
N GLU A 477 -5.51 -5.43 7.69
CA GLU A 477 -4.75 -6.23 8.66
C GLU A 477 -3.29 -6.39 8.19
N ILE A 478 -2.34 -6.51 9.13
CA ILE A 478 -0.95 -6.87 8.82
C ILE A 478 -0.65 -8.26 9.38
N ARG A 479 -0.06 -9.12 8.55
CA ARG A 479 0.52 -10.41 8.95
C ARG A 479 1.99 -10.48 8.53
N GLU A 480 2.84 -11.00 9.40
CA GLU A 480 4.23 -11.30 9.06
C GLU A 480 4.30 -12.64 8.31
N VAL A 481 5.19 -12.74 7.31
CA VAL A 481 5.36 -13.98 6.53
C VAL A 481 6.20 -15.01 7.28
N GLU A 482 5.75 -16.27 7.27
CA GLU A 482 6.28 -17.37 8.08
C GLU A 482 7.78 -17.68 7.87
N ASP A 483 8.30 -17.41 6.66
CA ASP A 483 9.69 -17.67 6.27
C ASP A 483 10.62 -16.44 6.39
N GLY A 484 10.07 -15.28 6.79
CA GLY A 484 10.79 -14.01 6.88
C GLY A 484 11.30 -13.44 5.55
N LYS A 485 10.81 -13.89 4.39
CA LYS A 485 11.37 -13.54 3.07
C LYS A 485 10.39 -12.78 2.17
N PHE A 486 10.92 -11.85 1.37
CA PHE A 486 10.15 -11.15 0.34
C PHE A 486 9.65 -12.08 -0.77
N GLY A 487 10.43 -13.09 -1.13
CA GLY A 487 10.09 -14.10 -2.13
C GLY A 487 11.09 -14.16 -3.27
N ASN A 488 11.72 -15.32 -3.40
CA ASN A 488 12.63 -15.72 -4.48
C ASN A 488 12.08 -16.99 -5.14
N MET A 489 12.48 -17.25 -6.38
CA MET A 489 12.11 -18.45 -7.13
C MET A 489 13.17 -19.55 -6.98
N ASN A 490 12.73 -20.76 -6.63
CA ASN A 490 13.57 -21.96 -6.59
C ASN A 490 13.83 -22.50 -8.02
N GLU A 491 14.78 -23.42 -8.18
CA GLU A 491 15.10 -24.07 -9.48
C GLU A 491 13.89 -24.76 -10.13
N ASN A 492 12.94 -25.25 -9.33
CA ASN A 492 11.68 -25.85 -9.77
C ASN A 492 10.65 -24.84 -10.34
N GLY A 493 10.94 -23.53 -10.33
CA GLY A 493 9.99 -22.46 -10.69
C GLY A 493 9.02 -22.08 -9.57
N GLU A 494 9.17 -22.66 -8.37
CA GLU A 494 8.31 -22.38 -7.22
C GLU A 494 8.77 -21.14 -6.44
N TRP A 495 7.82 -20.28 -6.07
CA TRP A 495 8.08 -19.09 -5.26
C TRP A 495 7.89 -19.34 -3.76
N ASN A 496 8.61 -18.58 -2.93
CA ASN A 496 8.41 -18.48 -1.48
C ASN A 496 8.05 -17.03 -1.06
N GLY A 497 8.01 -16.75 0.24
CA GLY A 497 7.82 -15.41 0.79
C GLY A 497 6.49 -14.72 0.45
N ILE A 498 6.50 -13.38 0.54
CA ILE A 498 5.35 -12.53 0.19
C ILE A 498 4.88 -12.77 -1.26
N VAL A 499 5.80 -12.98 -2.22
CA VAL A 499 5.43 -13.30 -3.61
C VAL A 499 4.49 -14.52 -3.66
N ARG A 500 4.79 -15.59 -2.91
CA ARG A 500 3.94 -16.78 -2.88
C ARG A 500 2.56 -16.49 -2.28
N LYS A 501 2.48 -15.72 -1.19
CA LYS A 501 1.21 -15.34 -0.56
C LYS A 501 0.32 -14.48 -1.46
N LEU A 502 0.90 -13.65 -2.34
CA LEU A 502 0.18 -12.90 -3.37
C LEU A 502 -0.33 -13.82 -4.51
N ILE A 503 0.50 -14.75 -4.99
CA ILE A 503 0.10 -15.75 -6.01
C ILE A 503 -1.04 -16.63 -5.51
N ASP A 504 -0.96 -17.12 -4.27
CA ASP A 504 -1.98 -17.95 -3.63
C ASP A 504 -3.23 -17.17 -3.18
N LYS A 505 -3.28 -15.85 -3.40
CA LYS A 505 -4.36 -14.94 -2.95
C LYS A 505 -4.65 -14.98 -1.45
N GLN A 506 -3.62 -15.29 -0.66
CA GLN A 506 -3.65 -15.19 0.80
C GLN A 506 -3.35 -13.75 1.26
N ALA A 507 -2.59 -13.01 0.45
CA ALA A 507 -2.33 -11.58 0.60
C ALA A 507 -3.01 -10.79 -0.54
N ASP A 508 -3.47 -9.58 -0.25
CA ASP A 508 -3.91 -8.61 -1.26
C ASP A 508 -2.77 -7.64 -1.60
N ILE A 509 -1.95 -7.31 -0.59
CA ILE A 509 -0.86 -6.34 -0.63
C ILE A 509 0.40 -6.97 -0.02
N GLY A 510 1.53 -6.83 -0.70
CA GLY A 510 2.87 -7.10 -0.17
C GLY A 510 3.57 -5.80 0.20
N LEU A 511 3.83 -5.59 1.49
CA LEU A 511 4.41 -4.35 2.02
C LEU A 511 5.84 -4.57 2.53
N GLY A 512 6.70 -3.58 2.28
CA GLY A 512 8.09 -3.54 2.74
C GLY A 512 9.06 -3.14 1.62
N SER A 513 10.36 -3.21 1.90
CA SER A 513 11.50 -2.81 1.07
C SER A 513 11.73 -3.73 -0.15
N MET A 514 10.67 -4.01 -0.90
CA MET A 514 10.67 -5.00 -1.97
C MET A 514 11.19 -4.38 -3.28
N SER A 515 12.39 -4.78 -3.70
CA SER A 515 12.91 -4.37 -5.02
C SER A 515 12.02 -4.89 -6.14
N VAL A 516 11.66 -4.01 -7.06
CA VAL A 516 11.09 -4.39 -8.36
C VAL A 516 12.15 -5.18 -9.14
N MET A 517 11.80 -6.36 -9.63
CA MET A 517 12.66 -7.22 -10.44
C MET A 517 11.81 -7.91 -11.52
N ALA A 518 12.33 -8.01 -12.75
CA ALA A 518 11.60 -8.54 -13.90
C ALA A 518 11.01 -9.94 -13.66
N GLU A 519 11.72 -10.81 -12.94
CA GLU A 519 11.22 -12.14 -12.54
C GLU A 519 9.94 -12.07 -11.68
N ARG A 520 9.86 -11.11 -10.74
CA ARG A 520 8.69 -10.90 -9.89
C ARG A 520 7.54 -10.27 -10.67
N GLU A 521 7.85 -9.34 -11.57
CA GLU A 521 6.86 -8.65 -12.43
C GLU A 521 6.11 -9.61 -13.38
N THR A 522 6.62 -10.82 -13.63
CA THR A 522 5.88 -11.86 -14.37
C THR A 522 4.72 -12.49 -13.58
N VAL A 523 4.73 -12.43 -12.24
CA VAL A 523 3.79 -13.14 -11.36
C VAL A 523 3.01 -12.25 -10.39
N ILE A 524 3.52 -11.04 -10.10
CA ILE A 524 2.87 -10.03 -9.25
C ILE A 524 2.99 -8.65 -9.90
N ASP A 525 2.03 -7.77 -9.59
CA ASP A 525 2.07 -6.38 -10.03
C ASP A 525 2.75 -5.48 -8.99
N PHE A 526 3.45 -4.44 -9.45
CA PHE A 526 4.03 -3.41 -8.58
C PHE A 526 3.36 -2.05 -8.81
N THR A 527 3.27 -1.25 -7.75
CA THR A 527 2.93 0.17 -7.85
C THR A 527 4.07 0.98 -8.49
N VAL A 528 3.83 2.26 -8.75
CA VAL A 528 4.93 3.23 -8.88
C VAL A 528 5.85 3.16 -7.64
N PRO A 529 7.16 3.37 -7.79
CA PRO A 529 8.09 3.41 -6.67
C PRO A 529 7.70 4.45 -5.63
N TYR A 530 7.75 4.06 -4.35
CA TYR A 530 7.51 4.97 -3.22
C TYR A 530 8.83 5.48 -2.59
N TYR A 531 9.94 4.81 -2.89
CA TYR A 531 11.28 5.11 -2.39
C TYR A 531 12.27 5.21 -3.54
N ASP A 532 13.43 5.81 -3.28
CA ASP A 532 14.50 5.99 -4.26
C ASP A 532 15.10 4.65 -4.75
N LEU A 533 15.94 4.74 -5.79
CA LEU A 533 16.73 3.63 -6.31
C LEU A 533 17.81 3.21 -5.30
N VAL A 534 17.61 2.10 -4.59
CA VAL A 534 18.55 1.52 -3.61
C VAL A 534 19.37 0.43 -4.28
N GLY A 535 20.70 0.49 -4.15
CA GLY A 535 21.61 -0.56 -4.62
C GLY A 535 22.17 -1.45 -3.53
N ILE A 536 23.06 -2.34 -3.93
CA ILE A 536 23.97 -3.04 -3.02
C ILE A 536 25.11 -2.07 -2.68
N SER A 537 25.53 -2.05 -1.41
CA SER A 537 26.70 -1.29 -0.94
C SER A 537 27.60 -2.18 -0.07
N ILE A 538 28.74 -1.64 0.37
CA ILE A 538 29.76 -2.33 1.15
C ILE A 538 29.77 -1.72 2.57
N MET A 539 29.76 -2.56 3.60
CA MET A 539 29.88 -2.15 5.00
C MET A 539 31.19 -2.69 5.59
N MET A 540 31.98 -1.80 6.17
CA MET A 540 33.25 -2.13 6.85
C MET A 540 33.35 -1.42 8.19
N GLN A 541 34.34 -1.79 9.01
CA GLN A 541 34.71 -1.03 10.19
C GLN A 541 35.39 0.30 9.78
N LEU A 542 35.21 1.34 10.59
CA LEU A 542 35.88 2.64 10.43
C LEU A 542 37.39 2.51 10.78
N PRO A 543 38.32 2.88 9.88
CA PRO A 543 39.75 2.66 10.09
C PRO A 543 40.34 3.61 11.14
N SER A 544 40.55 3.10 12.37
CA SER A 544 41.26 3.83 13.41
C SER A 544 42.78 3.74 13.23
N THR A 545 43.44 4.86 12.94
CA THR A 545 44.92 4.94 12.98
C THR A 545 45.38 5.30 14.39
N PRO A 546 46.28 4.54 15.03
CA PRO A 546 46.76 4.88 16.37
C PRO A 546 47.55 6.20 16.36
N SER A 547 47.11 7.19 17.15
CA SER A 547 47.85 8.43 17.36
C SER A 547 49.04 8.19 18.28
N SER A 548 50.13 8.94 18.06
CA SER A 548 51.36 8.81 18.84
C SER A 548 52.03 10.17 19.03
N LEU A 549 52.31 10.50 20.30
CA LEU A 549 52.89 11.79 20.70
C LEU A 549 54.27 12.06 20.07
N PHE A 550 54.99 11.02 19.66
CA PHE A 550 56.35 11.08 19.13
C PHE A 550 56.46 10.72 17.64
N LYS A 551 55.36 10.81 16.88
CA LYS A 551 55.28 10.49 15.43
C LYS A 551 56.21 11.32 14.53
N PHE A 552 56.85 12.38 15.06
CA PHE A 552 57.89 13.15 14.40
C PHE A 552 59.30 12.53 14.53
N LEU A 553 59.59 11.74 15.58
CA LEU A 553 60.90 11.09 15.75
C LEU A 553 61.09 9.92 14.78
N THR A 554 60.00 9.26 14.38
CA THR A 554 59.99 8.11 13.45
C THR A 554 60.30 8.48 11.99
N VAL A 555 60.59 9.75 11.69
CA VAL A 555 61.01 10.24 10.37
C VAL A 555 62.45 9.84 10.02
N LEU A 556 63.26 9.51 11.04
CA LEU A 556 64.61 8.96 10.89
C LEU A 556 64.77 7.72 11.80
N GLU A 557 65.52 6.72 11.32
CA GLU A 557 65.83 5.55 12.14
C GLU A 557 66.62 5.92 13.41
N THR A 558 66.41 5.17 14.48
CA THR A 558 67.19 5.27 15.73
C THR A 558 68.71 5.16 15.49
N ASN A 559 69.12 4.35 14.51
CA ASN A 559 70.52 4.22 14.08
C ASN A 559 71.11 5.55 13.59
N VAL A 560 70.34 6.30 12.79
CA VAL A 560 70.74 7.61 12.23
C VAL A 560 70.82 8.66 13.34
N TRP A 561 69.86 8.67 14.27
CA TRP A 561 69.89 9.54 15.46
C TRP A 561 71.15 9.31 16.32
N LEU A 562 71.53 8.05 16.55
CA LEU A 562 72.75 7.71 17.29
C LEU A 562 74.02 8.15 16.53
N CYS A 563 74.05 8.02 15.20
CA CYS A 563 75.16 8.50 14.37
C CYS A 563 75.30 10.02 14.39
N ILE A 564 74.19 10.78 14.35
CA ILE A 564 74.20 12.25 14.47
C ILE A 564 74.75 12.68 15.84
N LEU A 565 74.32 12.01 16.92
CA LEU A 565 74.80 12.26 18.28
C LEU A 565 76.30 11.95 18.42
N ALA A 566 76.78 10.84 17.86
CA ALA A 566 78.20 10.50 17.84
C ALA A 566 79.03 11.51 17.04
N ALA A 567 78.54 11.93 15.87
CA ALA A 567 79.19 12.95 15.04
C ALA A 567 79.31 14.30 15.77
N TYR A 568 78.26 14.72 16.50
CA TYR A 568 78.26 15.95 17.31
C TYR A 568 79.36 15.95 18.39
N PHE A 569 79.51 14.86 19.15
CA PHE A 569 80.58 14.76 20.15
C PHE A 569 81.96 14.70 19.50
N PHE A 570 82.10 13.99 18.36
CA PHE A 570 83.35 13.89 17.63
C PHE A 570 83.82 15.24 17.07
N THR A 571 82.95 16.01 16.40
CA THR A 571 83.33 17.33 15.85
C THR A 571 83.62 18.35 16.96
N SER A 572 82.84 18.34 18.05
CA SER A 572 83.09 19.19 19.22
C SER A 572 84.47 18.93 19.84
N PHE A 573 84.87 17.66 19.97
CA PHE A 573 86.18 17.27 20.48
C PHE A 573 87.32 17.61 19.51
N LEU A 574 87.10 17.40 18.20
CA LEU A 574 88.08 17.70 17.15
C LEU A 574 88.33 19.22 17.02
N MET A 575 87.30 20.05 17.14
CA MET A 575 87.45 21.51 17.25
C MET A 575 88.30 21.92 18.46
N TRP A 576 88.03 21.31 19.63
CA TRP A 576 88.80 21.59 20.85
C TRP A 576 90.28 21.24 20.68
N ILE A 577 90.62 20.09 20.07
CA ILE A 577 92.00 19.74 19.73
C ILE A 577 92.61 20.79 18.78
N PHE A 578 91.90 21.17 17.71
CA PHE A 578 92.44 22.07 16.70
C PHE A 578 92.62 23.51 17.22
N ASP A 579 91.81 23.99 18.17
CA ASP A 579 92.10 25.25 18.86
C ASP A 579 93.28 25.09 19.83
N ARG A 580 93.27 24.03 20.65
CA ARG A 580 94.27 23.79 21.70
C ARG A 580 95.70 23.65 21.19
N TYR A 581 95.91 23.04 20.02
CA TYR A 581 97.24 22.79 19.45
C TYR A 581 97.65 23.78 18.34
N SER A 582 96.78 24.70 17.91
CA SER A 582 97.15 25.66 16.85
C SER A 582 97.98 26.83 17.38
N PRO A 583 99.12 27.19 16.73
CA PRO A 583 99.87 28.40 17.05
C PRO A 583 99.14 29.69 16.61
N TYR A 584 98.01 29.57 15.92
CA TYR A 584 97.16 30.66 15.45
C TYR A 584 95.80 30.72 16.19
N SER A 585 95.65 30.00 17.31
CA SER A 585 94.51 30.16 18.22
C SER A 585 94.61 31.45 19.04
N TYR A 586 93.46 32.02 19.40
CA TYR A 586 93.35 33.12 20.36
C TYR A 586 93.97 32.77 21.73
N GLN A 587 93.84 31.52 22.20
CA GLN A 587 94.42 31.08 23.47
C GLN A 587 95.95 31.12 23.45
N ASN A 588 96.54 30.75 22.31
CA ASN A 588 97.96 30.46 22.17
C ASN A 588 98.78 31.67 21.66
N ASN A 589 98.12 32.74 21.22
CA ASN A 589 98.77 33.89 20.58
C ASN A 589 98.13 35.23 21.02
N ARG A 590 97.89 35.36 22.34
CA ARG A 590 97.01 36.36 22.96
C ARG A 590 97.44 37.82 22.74
N GLU A 591 98.71 38.08 22.45
CA GLU A 591 99.21 39.44 22.15
C GLU A 591 98.71 39.96 20.79
N LYS A 592 98.66 39.10 19.77
CA LYS A 592 98.22 39.45 18.41
C LYS A 592 96.75 39.86 18.34
N TYR A 593 95.93 39.35 19.26
CA TYR A 593 94.47 39.57 19.30
C TYR A 593 94.04 40.44 20.50
N LYS A 594 94.97 41.21 21.09
CA LYS A 594 94.72 42.04 22.28
C LYS A 594 93.67 43.14 22.04
N ASN A 595 93.64 43.68 20.82
CA ASN A 595 92.75 44.77 20.37
C ASN A 595 91.59 44.29 19.48
N ASP A 596 91.40 42.97 19.34
CA ASP A 596 90.26 42.38 18.62
C ASP A 596 89.05 42.37 19.56
N ASP A 597 87.90 42.95 19.20
CA ASP A 597 86.74 43.07 20.10
C ASP A 597 86.11 41.69 20.46
N GLU A 598 86.31 40.72 19.56
CA GLU A 598 85.80 39.35 19.61
C GLU A 598 86.74 38.39 20.38
N LYS A 599 86.46 38.15 21.67
CA LYS A 599 87.38 37.45 22.61
C LYS A 599 86.86 36.09 23.11
N ARG A 600 86.39 35.23 22.20
CA ARG A 600 85.86 33.89 22.54
C ARG A 600 86.96 32.83 22.67
N GLU A 601 87.00 32.15 23.82
CA GLU A 601 87.92 31.03 24.10
C GLU A 601 87.24 29.67 23.86
N PHE A 602 87.72 28.88 22.90
CA PHE A 602 87.14 27.57 22.56
C PHE A 602 87.57 26.47 23.54
N ASN A 603 87.10 26.57 24.78
CA ASN A 603 87.13 25.47 25.73
C ASN A 603 86.11 24.38 25.32
N ILE A 604 86.22 23.15 25.82
CA ILE A 604 85.40 22.01 25.36
C ILE A 604 83.88 22.25 25.51
N LYS A 605 83.47 22.99 26.56
CA LYS A 605 82.08 23.47 26.73
C LYS A 605 81.60 24.41 25.62
N GLU A 606 82.49 25.29 25.13
CA GLU A 606 82.18 26.25 24.05
C GLU A 606 82.18 25.55 22.70
N CYS A 607 82.99 24.51 22.51
CA CYS A 607 82.97 23.68 21.31
C CYS A 607 81.66 22.88 21.21
N LEU A 608 81.21 22.27 22.33
CA LEU A 608 79.91 21.60 22.42
C LEU A 608 78.75 22.58 22.19
N TRP A 609 78.80 23.77 22.79
CA TRP A 609 77.78 24.81 22.60
C TRP A 609 77.76 25.31 21.14
N PHE A 610 78.92 25.66 20.56
CA PHE A 610 79.05 26.08 19.17
C PHE A 610 78.53 25.04 18.18
N CYS A 611 78.85 23.75 18.39
CA CYS A 611 78.38 22.69 17.50
C CYS A 611 76.86 22.50 17.61
N MET A 612 76.29 22.65 18.81
CA MET A 612 74.84 22.52 19.04
C MET A 612 74.08 23.72 18.46
N THR A 613 74.51 24.96 18.71
CA THR A 613 73.85 26.15 18.15
C THR A 613 74.03 26.25 16.64
N SER A 614 75.14 25.73 16.09
CA SER A 614 75.32 25.56 14.63
C SER A 614 74.39 24.54 13.97
N LEU A 615 73.78 23.61 14.73
CA LEU A 615 72.69 22.75 14.23
C LEU A 615 71.32 23.44 14.27
N THR A 616 71.23 24.68 14.76
CA THR A 616 70.00 25.47 14.77
C THR A 616 70.11 26.66 13.81
N PRO A 617 69.00 27.16 13.23
CA PRO A 617 69.02 28.36 12.40
C PRO A 617 69.48 29.65 13.11
N GLN A 618 69.72 29.63 14.42
CA GLN A 618 70.28 30.76 15.19
C GLN A 618 71.80 30.90 15.03
N GLY A 619 72.50 29.85 14.58
CA GLY A 619 73.94 29.87 14.28
C GLY A 619 74.89 29.70 15.48
N GLY A 620 76.15 29.38 15.18
CA GLY A 620 77.19 29.05 16.17
C GLY A 620 77.69 30.21 17.06
N GLY A 621 77.40 31.45 16.67
CA GLY A 621 78.25 32.61 16.97
C GLY A 621 79.50 32.62 16.07
N GLU A 622 80.52 33.39 16.45
CA GLU A 622 81.80 33.46 15.71
C GLU A 622 82.46 32.07 15.53
N ALA A 623 82.96 31.81 14.32
CA ALA A 623 83.82 30.65 14.03
C ALA A 623 85.26 30.89 14.54
N PRO A 624 86.00 29.84 14.92
CA PRO A 624 87.34 29.99 15.51
C PRO A 624 88.32 30.70 14.55
N LYS A 625 89.34 31.36 15.09
CA LYS A 625 90.24 32.24 14.32
C LYS A 625 91.34 31.45 13.56
N ASN A 626 91.51 30.15 13.83
CA ASN A 626 92.45 29.25 13.15
C ASN A 626 91.90 28.69 11.83
N LEU A 627 92.76 28.51 10.81
CA LEU A 627 92.32 27.99 9.49
C LEU A 627 91.78 26.54 9.57
N SER A 628 92.39 25.70 10.39
CA SER A 628 91.96 24.30 10.60
C SER A 628 90.59 24.21 11.28
N GLY A 629 90.33 25.00 12.32
CA GLY A 629 89.01 25.05 12.97
C GLY A 629 87.93 25.62 12.06
N ARG A 630 88.26 26.61 11.20
CA ARG A 630 87.33 27.12 10.16
C ARG A 630 86.94 26.06 9.13
N LEU A 631 87.89 25.21 8.71
CA LEU A 631 87.59 24.09 7.83
C LEU A 631 86.58 23.13 8.48
N VAL A 632 86.82 22.75 9.75
CA VAL A 632 85.92 21.87 10.52
C VAL A 632 84.55 22.51 10.70
N ALA A 633 84.49 23.81 11.01
CA ALA A 633 83.23 24.55 11.14
C ALA A 633 82.44 24.58 9.82
N ALA A 634 83.10 24.84 8.69
CA ALA A 634 82.46 24.80 7.37
C ALA A 634 81.92 23.39 7.04
N THR A 635 82.66 22.32 7.33
CA THR A 635 82.16 20.95 7.16
C THR A 635 81.01 20.61 8.10
N TRP A 636 81.00 21.15 9.32
CA TRP A 636 79.92 20.96 10.29
C TRP A 636 78.64 21.70 9.87
N TRP A 637 78.75 22.92 9.35
CA TRP A 637 77.61 23.67 8.79
C TRP A 637 77.01 22.97 7.56
N LEU A 638 77.86 22.43 6.68
CA LEU A 638 77.41 21.64 5.52
C LEU A 638 76.71 20.35 5.96
N PHE A 639 77.24 19.64 6.95
CA PHE A 639 76.60 18.46 7.55
C PHE A 639 75.24 18.81 8.18
N GLY A 640 75.19 19.84 9.03
CA GLY A 640 73.97 20.30 9.69
C GLY A 640 72.88 20.70 8.68
N PHE A 641 73.25 21.46 7.64
CA PHE A 641 72.33 21.83 6.56
C PHE A 641 71.74 20.60 5.85
N ILE A 642 72.57 19.61 5.50
CA ILE A 642 72.12 18.37 4.84
C ILE A 642 71.18 17.57 5.76
N ILE A 643 71.50 17.43 7.04
CA ILE A 643 70.67 16.69 8.00
C ILE A 643 69.31 17.38 8.20
N ILE A 644 69.27 18.71 8.35
CA ILE A 644 68.03 19.47 8.50
C ILE A 644 67.17 19.37 7.23
N ALA A 645 67.78 19.55 6.05
CA ALA A 645 67.06 19.46 4.76
C ALA A 645 66.53 18.04 4.48
N SER A 646 67.28 17.00 4.85
CA SER A 646 66.86 15.61 4.74
C SER A 646 65.70 15.30 5.70
N TYR A 647 65.76 15.77 6.95
CA TYR A 647 64.68 15.62 7.92
C TYR A 647 63.39 16.33 7.47
N THR A 648 63.46 17.56 6.97
CA THR A 648 62.26 18.27 6.50
C THR A 648 61.68 17.66 5.22
N ALA A 649 62.53 17.17 4.31
CA ALA A 649 62.07 16.43 3.13
C ALA A 649 61.37 15.11 3.50
N ASN A 650 61.95 14.31 4.40
CA ASN A 650 61.36 13.05 4.84
C ASN A 650 60.08 13.25 5.65
N LEU A 651 60.00 14.30 6.49
CA LEU A 651 58.78 14.67 7.21
C LEU A 651 57.66 15.05 6.24
N ALA A 652 57.95 15.86 5.22
CA ALA A 652 56.98 16.23 4.19
C ALA A 652 56.53 15.00 3.39
N ALA A 653 57.47 14.14 2.97
CA ALA A 653 57.17 12.90 2.26
C ALA A 653 56.26 11.97 3.09
N PHE A 654 56.56 11.73 4.36
CA PHE A 654 55.75 10.91 5.26
C PHE A 654 54.32 11.43 5.43
N LEU A 655 54.16 12.75 5.58
CA LEU A 655 52.84 13.40 5.64
C LEU A 655 52.05 13.34 4.32
N THR A 656 52.70 13.14 3.18
CA THR A 656 52.02 12.86 1.90
C THR A 656 51.74 11.38 1.66
N VAL A 657 52.64 10.47 2.05
CA VAL A 657 52.46 9.01 1.89
C VAL A 657 51.31 8.50 2.77
N SER A 658 51.17 9.01 4.00
CA SER A 658 50.03 8.71 4.88
C SER A 658 48.66 9.24 4.39
N ARG A 659 48.61 9.85 3.20
CA ARG A 659 47.39 10.25 2.47
C ARG A 659 47.23 9.52 1.12
N LEU A 660 48.08 8.52 0.86
CA LEU A 660 48.21 7.81 -0.43
C LEU A 660 47.99 6.30 -0.31
N ASP A 661 48.10 5.74 0.91
CA ASP A 661 47.45 4.46 1.26
C ASP A 661 45.93 4.67 1.26
N THR A 662 45.30 4.54 0.09
CA THR A 662 43.84 4.56 -0.03
C THR A 662 43.25 3.33 0.66
N PRO A 663 42.19 3.48 1.48
CA PRO A 663 41.38 2.34 1.89
C PRO A 663 40.67 1.75 0.66
N VAL A 664 40.00 0.60 0.82
CA VAL A 664 39.06 0.14 -0.22
C VAL A 664 37.95 1.18 -0.35
N GLU A 665 37.87 1.83 -1.51
CA GLU A 665 36.83 2.82 -1.83
C GLU A 665 35.76 2.25 -2.79
N SER A 666 36.06 1.16 -3.51
CA SER A 666 35.16 0.59 -4.53
C SER A 666 35.08 -0.93 -4.51
N LEU A 667 34.03 -1.46 -5.14
CA LEU A 667 33.86 -2.90 -5.41
C LEU A 667 35.00 -3.47 -6.28
N ASP A 668 35.54 -2.66 -7.20
CA ASP A 668 36.67 -3.04 -8.04
C ASP A 668 37.95 -3.22 -7.22
N ASP A 669 38.19 -2.36 -6.23
CA ASP A 669 39.37 -2.48 -5.39
C ASP A 669 39.23 -3.62 -4.38
N LEU A 670 38.01 -3.84 -3.86
CA LEU A 670 37.67 -5.04 -3.08
C LEU A 670 37.93 -6.34 -3.87
N SER A 671 37.72 -6.34 -5.19
CA SER A 671 37.94 -7.51 -6.06
C SER A 671 39.40 -7.77 -6.44
N LYS A 672 40.28 -6.75 -6.36
CA LYS A 672 41.73 -6.87 -6.69
C LYS A 672 42.58 -7.29 -5.49
N GLN A 673 42.07 -7.12 -4.27
CA GLN A 673 42.78 -7.35 -3.02
C GLN A 673 42.43 -8.71 -2.40
N TYR A 674 43.31 -9.21 -1.53
CA TYR A 674 43.20 -10.55 -0.91
C TYR A 674 43.34 -10.51 0.64
N LYS A 675 43.28 -9.32 1.27
CA LYS A 675 43.48 -9.13 2.73
C LYS A 675 42.17 -9.03 3.51
N ILE A 676 41.13 -8.50 2.87
CA ILE A 676 39.79 -8.30 3.40
C ILE A 676 38.91 -9.37 2.79
N LEU A 677 38.37 -10.26 3.63
CA LEU A 677 37.36 -11.24 3.23
C LEU A 677 36.02 -10.53 3.06
N TYR A 678 35.16 -11.02 2.18
CA TYR A 678 33.88 -10.38 1.93
C TYR A 678 32.78 -11.37 1.55
N ALA A 679 31.56 -11.14 2.04
CA ALA A 679 30.42 -12.01 1.75
C ALA A 679 29.07 -11.28 1.89
N PRO A 680 28.08 -11.57 1.03
CA PRO A 680 26.68 -11.19 1.24
C PRO A 680 25.96 -12.14 2.20
N LEU A 681 24.78 -11.74 2.66
CA LEU A 681 23.91 -12.58 3.51
C LEU A 681 23.40 -13.82 2.76
N ASN A 682 23.40 -14.97 3.41
CA ASN A 682 22.88 -16.24 2.87
C ASN A 682 21.40 -16.11 2.46
N GLY A 683 21.05 -16.56 1.24
CA GLY A 683 19.69 -16.50 0.68
C GLY A 683 19.18 -15.11 0.29
N SER A 684 20.04 -14.08 0.28
CA SER A 684 19.65 -12.69 0.00
C SER A 684 19.54 -12.31 -1.49
N SER A 685 18.94 -11.14 -1.73
CA SER A 685 18.99 -10.37 -2.98
C SER A 685 20.42 -10.23 -3.51
N ALA A 686 21.36 -9.84 -2.65
CA ALA A 686 22.76 -9.63 -2.97
C ALA A 686 23.49 -10.94 -3.31
N MET A 687 23.28 -12.02 -2.55
CA MET A 687 23.84 -13.35 -2.88
C MET A 687 23.37 -13.82 -4.26
N THR A 688 22.06 -13.73 -4.53
CA THR A 688 21.47 -14.14 -5.81
C THR A 688 22.00 -13.30 -6.98
N TYR A 689 22.31 -12.02 -6.75
CA TYR A 689 22.96 -11.15 -7.75
C TYR A 689 24.39 -11.61 -8.07
N PHE A 690 25.23 -11.87 -7.05
CA PHE A 690 26.61 -12.31 -7.26
C PHE A 690 26.71 -13.69 -7.91
N GLN A 691 25.89 -14.64 -7.46
CA GLN A 691 25.79 -15.96 -8.09
C GLN A 691 25.43 -15.84 -9.57
N ARG A 692 24.33 -15.15 -9.91
CA ARG A 692 23.89 -14.99 -11.30
C ARG A 692 24.92 -14.25 -12.17
N MET A 693 25.67 -13.31 -11.63
CA MET A 693 26.75 -12.64 -12.38
C MET A 693 27.94 -13.58 -12.66
N ALA A 694 28.31 -14.44 -11.72
CA ALA A 694 29.31 -15.49 -11.96
C ALA A 694 28.82 -16.52 -12.98
N ASP A 695 27.55 -16.98 -12.89
CA ASP A 695 26.95 -17.90 -13.85
C ASP A 695 26.91 -17.29 -15.27
N ILE A 696 26.65 -15.98 -15.37
CA ILE A 696 26.65 -15.24 -16.65
C ILE A 696 28.07 -15.08 -17.21
N GLU A 697 29.07 -14.73 -16.39
CA GLU A 697 30.48 -14.68 -16.82
C GLU A 697 30.97 -16.04 -17.33
N ALA A 698 30.70 -17.10 -16.57
CA ALA A 698 31.06 -18.47 -16.92
C ALA A 698 30.40 -18.90 -18.25
N LYS A 699 29.10 -18.60 -18.42
CA LYS A 699 28.37 -18.92 -19.65
C LYS A 699 28.83 -18.12 -20.87
N PHE A 700 29.21 -16.85 -20.70
CA PHE A 700 29.85 -16.10 -21.79
C PHE A 700 31.22 -16.67 -22.15
N TYR A 701 31.99 -17.14 -21.17
CA TYR A 701 33.28 -17.81 -21.39
C TYR A 701 33.09 -19.14 -22.14
N GLU A 702 32.10 -19.96 -21.75
CA GLU A 702 31.74 -21.19 -22.48
C GLU A 702 31.31 -20.90 -23.92
N ILE A 703 30.42 -19.93 -24.16
CA ILE A 703 29.97 -19.56 -25.50
C ILE A 703 31.15 -19.05 -26.36
N TRP A 704 32.06 -18.25 -25.80
CA TRP A 704 33.26 -17.79 -26.51
C TRP A 704 34.23 -18.93 -26.82
N LYS A 705 34.41 -19.85 -25.86
CA LYS A 705 35.23 -21.06 -26.01
C LYS A 705 34.66 -21.99 -27.08
N GLU A 706 33.36 -22.23 -27.10
CA GLU A 706 32.71 -22.99 -28.19
C GLU A 706 32.85 -22.28 -29.53
N MET A 707 32.60 -20.96 -29.59
CA MET A 707 32.69 -20.18 -30.84
C MET A 707 34.10 -20.18 -31.44
N SER A 708 35.14 -20.11 -30.60
CA SER A 708 36.55 -20.11 -31.03
C SER A 708 37.08 -21.51 -31.35
N LEU A 709 36.64 -22.55 -30.62
CA LEU A 709 37.04 -23.95 -30.82
C LEU A 709 36.12 -24.74 -31.77
N ASN A 710 35.11 -24.11 -32.39
CA ASN A 710 34.18 -24.80 -33.27
C ASN A 710 34.87 -25.33 -34.55
N ASP A 711 35.07 -26.66 -34.58
CA ASP A 711 35.71 -27.37 -35.70
C ASP A 711 34.95 -27.26 -37.03
N SER A 712 33.63 -27.00 -37.01
CA SER A 712 32.81 -26.86 -38.23
C SER A 712 33.00 -25.54 -38.99
N LEU A 713 33.62 -24.53 -38.39
CA LEU A 713 33.93 -23.25 -39.05
C LEU A 713 35.03 -23.39 -40.10
N THR A 714 34.98 -22.58 -41.16
CA THR A 714 36.10 -22.53 -42.12
C THR A 714 37.34 -21.90 -41.48
N ALA A 715 38.52 -22.24 -42.00
CA ALA A 715 39.79 -21.70 -41.50
C ALA A 715 39.84 -20.15 -41.52
N VAL A 716 39.16 -19.51 -42.49
CA VAL A 716 39.07 -18.05 -42.61
C VAL A 716 38.17 -17.46 -41.53
N GLU A 717 37.07 -18.12 -41.15
CA GLU A 717 36.19 -17.68 -40.06
C GLU A 717 36.87 -17.89 -38.70
N ARG A 718 37.49 -19.06 -38.49
CA ARG A 718 38.28 -19.33 -37.27
C ARG A 718 39.40 -18.31 -37.08
N SER A 719 40.09 -17.91 -38.16
CA SER A 719 41.12 -16.86 -38.09
C SER A 719 40.62 -15.46 -37.71
N LYS A 720 39.32 -15.16 -37.90
CA LYS A 720 38.70 -13.90 -37.45
C LYS A 720 38.27 -13.91 -35.98
N LEU A 721 38.15 -15.10 -35.39
CA LEU A 721 37.72 -15.32 -34.00
C LEU A 721 38.90 -15.62 -33.06
N ALA A 722 40.10 -15.80 -33.61
CA ALA A 722 41.34 -16.06 -32.88
C ALA A 722 41.88 -14.80 -32.17
N VAL A 723 41.24 -14.42 -31.05
CA VAL A 723 41.74 -13.44 -30.09
C VAL A 723 42.49 -14.18 -28.98
N TRP A 724 43.67 -13.68 -28.59
CA TRP A 724 44.54 -14.34 -27.62
C TRP A 724 44.03 -14.25 -26.17
N ASP A 725 43.36 -13.15 -25.82
CA ASP A 725 42.78 -12.90 -24.51
C ASP A 725 41.25 -12.91 -24.59
N TYR A 726 40.57 -13.47 -23.58
CA TYR A 726 39.12 -13.42 -23.45
C TYR A 726 38.70 -11.97 -23.11
N PRO A 727 37.79 -11.33 -23.88
CA PRO A 727 37.56 -9.88 -23.79
C PRO A 727 36.70 -9.42 -22.60
N VAL A 728 36.34 -10.31 -21.67
CA VAL A 728 35.56 -10.00 -20.47
C VAL A 728 36.35 -10.40 -19.23
N SER A 729 36.43 -9.51 -18.24
CA SER A 729 37.06 -9.80 -16.96
C SER A 729 36.29 -10.88 -16.19
N ASP A 730 37.00 -11.86 -15.62
CA ASP A 730 36.48 -12.92 -14.74
C ASP A 730 36.24 -12.43 -13.29
N LYS A 731 35.65 -11.23 -13.17
CA LYS A 731 35.53 -10.47 -11.91
C LYS A 731 34.56 -11.14 -10.96
N TYR A 732 33.29 -11.28 -11.36
CA TYR A 732 32.25 -11.83 -10.51
C TYR A 732 32.47 -13.32 -10.22
N THR A 733 33.09 -14.06 -11.14
CA THR A 733 33.51 -15.46 -10.96
C THR A 733 34.50 -15.60 -9.82
N LYS A 734 35.58 -14.79 -9.82
CA LYS A 734 36.58 -14.75 -8.73
C LYS A 734 35.98 -14.25 -7.42
N MET A 735 35.16 -13.19 -7.47
CA MET A 735 34.50 -12.66 -6.28
C MET A 735 33.57 -13.70 -5.63
N TRP A 736 32.82 -14.45 -6.43
CA TRP A 736 31.92 -15.49 -5.93
C TRP A 736 32.68 -16.65 -5.28
N GLN A 737 33.80 -17.08 -5.87
CA GLN A 737 34.71 -18.05 -5.24
C GLN A 737 35.24 -17.54 -3.90
N ALA A 738 35.73 -16.30 -3.84
CA ALA A 738 36.19 -15.67 -2.60
C ALA A 738 35.08 -15.52 -1.53
N MET A 739 33.83 -15.27 -1.94
CA MET A 739 32.67 -15.23 -1.02
C MET A 739 32.34 -16.61 -0.44
N LEU A 740 32.46 -17.67 -1.24
CA LEU A 740 32.26 -19.05 -0.78
C LEU A 740 33.39 -19.50 0.16
N GLU A 741 34.65 -19.16 -0.14
CA GLU A 741 35.81 -19.41 0.73
C GLU A 741 35.73 -18.61 2.04
N ALA A 742 35.21 -17.36 1.99
CA ALA A 742 34.94 -16.56 3.19
C ALA A 742 33.76 -17.10 4.01
N GLY A 743 32.80 -17.79 3.40
CA GLY A 743 31.58 -18.29 4.04
C GLY A 743 30.54 -17.19 4.26
N LEU A 744 29.29 -17.48 3.88
CA LEU A 744 28.15 -16.56 3.92
C LEU A 744 27.53 -16.51 5.34
N PRO A 745 27.40 -15.32 5.98
CA PRO A 745 26.66 -15.18 7.24
C PRO A 745 25.15 -15.40 7.04
N ASN A 746 24.47 -15.84 8.09
CA ASN A 746 23.04 -16.20 8.07
C ASN A 746 22.13 -15.12 8.68
N SER A 747 22.65 -14.21 9.51
CA SER A 747 21.94 -13.02 9.99
C SER A 747 22.75 -11.73 9.81
N LEU A 748 22.07 -10.57 9.85
CA LEU A 748 22.71 -9.26 9.78
C LEU A 748 23.57 -8.99 11.03
N GLU A 749 23.12 -9.47 12.18
CA GLU A 749 23.84 -9.38 13.46
C GLU A 749 25.12 -10.22 13.44
N GLU A 750 25.09 -11.41 12.84
CA GLU A 750 26.28 -12.24 12.60
C GLU A 750 27.28 -11.49 11.71
N ALA A 751 26.82 -10.86 10.63
CA ALA A 751 27.66 -10.06 9.75
C ALA A 751 28.29 -8.85 10.48
N VAL A 752 27.51 -8.10 11.27
CA VAL A 752 28.00 -6.96 12.07
C VAL A 752 29.01 -7.40 13.13
N GLN A 753 28.76 -8.51 13.82
CA GLN A 753 29.73 -9.08 14.77
C GLN A 753 31.02 -9.53 14.06
N ARG A 754 30.90 -10.10 12.85
CA ARG A 754 32.07 -10.51 12.05
C ARG A 754 32.92 -9.34 11.58
N ILE A 755 32.31 -8.20 11.20
CA ILE A 755 33.04 -6.95 10.92
C ILE A 755 33.78 -6.49 12.19
N ARG A 756 33.09 -6.41 13.32
CA ARG A 756 33.65 -5.92 14.60
C ARG A 756 34.78 -6.78 15.16
N ASN A 757 34.72 -8.09 14.94
CA ASN A 757 35.77 -9.03 15.34
C ASN A 757 36.97 -9.04 14.37
N SER A 758 36.85 -8.43 13.19
CA SER A 758 37.96 -8.33 12.24
C SER A 758 38.98 -7.26 12.69
N THR A 759 40.23 -7.40 12.26
CA THR A 759 41.33 -6.51 12.68
C THR A 759 41.90 -5.81 11.46
N SER A 760 42.51 -4.63 11.61
CA SER A 760 43.03 -3.79 10.50
C SER A 760 44.03 -4.46 9.54
N ALA A 761 44.56 -5.64 9.88
CA ALA A 761 45.43 -6.46 9.02
C ALA A 761 44.69 -7.58 8.25
N SER A 762 43.50 -7.97 8.69
CA SER A 762 42.66 -9.05 8.15
C SER A 762 41.18 -8.70 8.40
N GLY A 763 40.65 -7.83 7.54
CA GLY A 763 39.30 -7.28 7.67
C GLY A 763 38.21 -8.21 7.16
N PHE A 764 36.96 -7.93 7.54
CA PHE A 764 35.77 -8.48 6.87
C PHE A 764 34.87 -7.34 6.39
N ALA A 765 34.35 -7.45 5.16
CA ALA A 765 33.44 -6.51 4.54
C ALA A 765 32.11 -7.21 4.16
N PHE A 766 30.99 -6.66 4.60
CA PHE A 766 29.67 -7.18 4.26
C PHE A 766 29.13 -6.49 3.00
N LEU A 767 28.47 -7.25 2.12
CA LEU A 767 27.75 -6.71 0.97
C LEU A 767 26.24 -6.94 1.14
N GLY A 768 25.45 -5.88 1.05
CA GLY A 768 24.01 -5.96 1.26
C GLY A 768 23.28 -4.73 0.73
N ASP A 769 21.95 -4.74 0.82
CA ASP A 769 21.12 -3.65 0.35
C ASP A 769 21.41 -2.37 1.15
N ALA A 770 21.65 -1.26 0.46
CA ALA A 770 22.30 -0.08 1.03
C ALA A 770 21.47 0.60 2.13
N THR A 771 20.15 0.39 2.17
CA THR A 771 19.31 0.85 3.29
C THR A 771 19.65 0.17 4.61
N ASP A 772 19.96 -1.12 4.62
CA ASP A 772 20.27 -1.86 5.84
C ASP A 772 21.64 -1.44 6.37
N ILE A 773 22.61 -1.30 5.47
CA ILE A 773 23.95 -0.76 5.76
C ILE A 773 23.83 0.67 6.29
N ARG A 774 23.03 1.53 5.66
CA ARG A 774 22.78 2.90 6.10
C ARG A 774 22.17 2.95 7.50
N TYR A 775 21.22 2.06 7.81
CA TYR A 775 20.62 1.97 9.13
C TYR A 775 21.63 1.49 10.20
N GLN A 776 22.44 0.48 9.88
CA GLN A 776 23.51 0.00 10.76
C GLN A 776 24.57 1.07 11.00
N VAL A 777 24.94 1.89 10.01
CA VAL A 777 25.89 3.01 10.17
C VAL A 777 25.29 4.19 10.95
N LEU A 778 23.99 4.48 10.82
CA LEU A 778 23.30 5.49 11.64
C LEU A 778 23.17 5.09 13.12
N THR A 779 23.08 3.78 13.39
CA THR A 779 22.97 3.23 14.75
C THR A 779 24.32 2.88 15.38
N ASN A 780 25.38 2.64 14.59
CA ASN A 780 26.69 2.18 15.07
C ASN A 780 27.85 3.04 14.50
N CYS A 781 28.44 3.89 15.34
CA CYS A 781 29.49 4.83 14.96
C CYS A 781 30.85 4.20 14.58
N ASP A 782 31.03 2.90 14.80
CA ASP A 782 32.24 2.14 14.44
C ASP A 782 32.18 1.52 13.04
N LEU A 783 31.04 1.65 12.34
CA LEU A 783 30.82 1.16 10.99
C LEU A 783 30.81 2.30 9.97
N GLN A 784 31.22 2.01 8.74
CA GLN A 784 31.14 2.92 7.61
C GLN A 784 30.55 2.23 6.37
N MET A 785 29.82 3.00 5.58
CA MET A 785 29.40 2.64 4.22
C MET A 785 30.52 3.03 3.24
N VAL A 786 30.82 2.14 2.29
CA VAL A 786 31.98 2.26 1.40
C VAL A 786 31.53 2.17 -0.06
N GLY A 787 31.99 3.14 -0.86
CA GLY A 787 31.75 3.22 -2.30
C GLY A 787 30.34 3.62 -2.71
N GLU A 788 30.15 3.78 -4.02
CA GLU A 788 28.83 4.04 -4.60
C GLU A 788 27.95 2.77 -4.60
N GLU A 789 26.65 2.96 -4.34
CA GLU A 789 25.66 1.89 -4.48
C GLU A 789 25.62 1.38 -5.93
N PHE A 790 25.69 0.06 -6.14
CA PHE A 790 25.65 -0.58 -7.45
C PHE A 790 24.41 -1.48 -7.60
N SER A 791 24.01 -1.79 -8.84
CA SER A 791 22.76 -2.53 -9.13
C SER A 791 21.51 -1.88 -8.50
N ARG A 792 21.41 -0.54 -8.53
CA ARG A 792 20.30 0.21 -7.90
C ARG A 792 18.94 -0.16 -8.49
N LYS A 793 17.96 -0.45 -7.63
CA LYS A 793 16.58 -0.86 -7.97
C LYS A 793 15.58 -0.05 -7.12
N PRO A 794 14.40 0.28 -7.64
CA PRO A 794 13.38 0.97 -6.84
C PRO A 794 12.67 0.01 -5.88
N TYR A 795 12.22 0.52 -4.73
CA TYR A 795 11.21 -0.15 -3.90
C TYR A 795 9.80 0.33 -4.26
N ALA A 796 8.88 -0.62 -4.42
CA ALA A 796 7.47 -0.40 -4.71
C ALA A 796 6.60 -1.33 -3.85
N ILE A 797 5.31 -1.00 -3.71
CA ILE A 797 4.35 -1.90 -3.06
C ILE A 797 3.96 -2.98 -4.07
N ALA A 798 3.91 -4.24 -3.63
CA ALA A 798 3.45 -5.35 -4.45
C ALA A 798 1.95 -5.58 -4.25
N VAL A 799 1.23 -5.93 -5.32
CA VAL A 799 -0.20 -6.30 -5.31
C VAL A 799 -0.43 -7.55 -6.16
N GLN A 800 -1.58 -8.21 -5.99
CA GLN A 800 -1.99 -9.32 -6.86
C GLN A 800 -2.01 -8.88 -8.34
N GLN A 801 -1.56 -9.77 -9.24
CA GLN A 801 -1.52 -9.50 -10.68
C GLN A 801 -2.93 -9.21 -11.23
N GLY A 802 -3.07 -8.09 -11.96
CA GLY A 802 -4.34 -7.59 -12.49
C GLY A 802 -5.27 -6.92 -11.46
N SER A 803 -4.81 -6.65 -10.24
CA SER A 803 -5.64 -6.01 -9.20
C SER A 803 -5.86 -4.51 -9.45
N PRO A 804 -7.11 -3.99 -9.31
CA PRO A 804 -7.39 -2.55 -9.43
C PRO A 804 -6.73 -1.71 -8.33
N LEU A 805 -6.25 -2.35 -7.25
CA LEU A 805 -5.41 -1.70 -6.23
C LEU A 805 -4.19 -1.00 -6.84
N LYS A 806 -3.61 -1.54 -7.93
CA LYS A 806 -2.44 -0.99 -8.60
C LYS A 806 -2.65 0.49 -8.93
N ASP A 807 -3.75 0.81 -9.63
CA ASP A 807 -4.02 2.18 -10.09
C ASP A 807 -4.52 3.09 -8.96
N GLN A 808 -5.25 2.56 -7.99
CA GLN A 808 -5.65 3.32 -6.79
C GLN A 808 -4.41 3.76 -5.99
N PHE A 809 -3.48 2.84 -5.73
CA PHE A 809 -2.25 3.12 -5.00
C PHE A 809 -1.29 3.99 -5.82
N ASN A 810 -1.21 3.80 -7.15
CA ASN A 810 -0.44 4.68 -8.03
C ASN A 810 -0.87 6.14 -7.88
N ASN A 811 -2.19 6.40 -7.94
CA ASN A 811 -2.72 7.75 -7.78
C ASN A 811 -2.44 8.31 -6.37
N ALA A 812 -2.62 7.51 -5.31
CA ALA A 812 -2.32 7.93 -3.94
C ALA A 812 -0.84 8.25 -3.71
N ILE A 813 0.09 7.38 -4.17
CA ILE A 813 1.54 7.60 -4.04
C ILE A 813 1.98 8.85 -4.83
N LEU A 814 1.44 9.06 -6.04
CA LEU A 814 1.70 10.28 -6.82
C LEU A 814 1.15 11.54 -6.13
N MET A 815 0.02 11.47 -5.42
CA MET A 815 -0.48 12.59 -4.60
C MET A 815 0.45 12.87 -3.40
N LEU A 816 0.93 11.84 -2.70
CA LEU A 816 1.88 11.97 -1.58
C LEU A 816 3.24 12.52 -2.03
N LEU A 817 3.72 12.12 -3.22
CA LEU A 817 4.92 12.65 -3.85
C LEU A 817 4.77 14.14 -4.18
N ASN A 818 3.67 14.51 -4.87
CA ASN A 818 3.37 15.92 -5.21
C ASN A 818 3.22 16.83 -3.99
N ARG A 819 2.73 16.30 -2.86
CA ARG A 819 2.63 17.02 -1.57
C ARG A 819 3.92 17.01 -0.72
N ARG A 820 4.98 16.32 -1.19
CA ARG A 820 6.23 16.07 -0.45
C ARG A 820 6.02 15.39 0.90
N GLU A 821 5.00 14.54 1.01
CA GLU A 821 4.76 13.75 2.22
C GLU A 821 5.75 12.59 2.33
N LEU A 822 6.14 11.99 1.19
CA LEU A 822 7.19 10.96 1.13
C LEU A 822 8.57 11.48 1.59
N GLU A 823 8.91 12.74 1.27
CA GLU A 823 10.14 13.39 1.76
C GLU A 823 10.11 13.54 3.29
N LYS A 824 9.02 14.04 3.86
CA LYS A 824 8.86 14.21 5.32
C LYS A 824 8.95 12.88 6.07
N LEU A 825 8.27 11.85 5.59
CA LEU A 825 8.38 10.50 6.15
C LEU A 825 9.83 9.98 6.07
N LYS A 826 10.55 10.30 4.99
CA LYS A 826 11.95 9.89 4.85
C LYS A 826 12.84 10.62 5.85
N GLU A 827 12.65 11.91 6.07
CA GLU A 827 13.39 12.65 7.10
C GLU A 827 13.07 12.15 8.52
N GLN A 828 11.80 11.89 8.83
CA GLN A 828 11.34 11.35 10.11
C GLN A 828 12.00 10.00 10.46
N TRP A 829 12.20 9.11 9.48
CA TRP A 829 12.77 7.78 9.71
C TRP A 829 14.29 7.65 9.43
N TRP A 830 14.93 8.63 8.77
CA TRP A 830 16.36 8.57 8.40
C TRP A 830 17.22 9.77 8.87
N LYS A 831 16.64 10.78 9.52
CA LYS A 831 17.37 11.95 10.06
C LYS A 831 17.01 12.30 11.52
N ASN A 832 16.19 11.50 12.20
CA ASN A 832 15.70 11.85 13.54
C ASN A 832 16.72 11.51 14.64
N ASP A 833 16.97 12.48 15.53
CA ASP A 833 18.00 12.43 16.59
C ASP A 833 17.80 11.27 17.59
N ASP A 834 16.57 10.75 17.74
CA ASP A 834 16.25 9.64 18.65
C ASP A 834 16.87 8.30 18.23
N VAL A 835 17.13 8.12 16.92
CA VAL A 835 17.65 6.87 16.33
C VAL A 835 19.13 6.98 16.00
N GLN A 836 19.59 8.21 15.69
CA GLN A 836 20.99 8.47 15.41
C GLN A 836 21.79 8.50 16.72
N ASN A 837 22.65 7.51 16.93
CA ASN A 837 23.66 7.60 17.98
C ASN A 837 24.53 8.85 17.72
N LYS A 838 24.90 9.57 18.79
CA LYS A 838 25.68 10.81 18.69
C LYS A 838 27.15 10.54 18.36
N CYS A 839 27.37 10.06 17.15
CA CYS A 839 28.69 9.88 16.59
C CYS A 839 29.37 11.25 16.44
N GLU A 840 30.52 11.40 17.09
CA GLU A 840 31.48 12.41 16.66
C GLU A 840 31.81 12.13 15.19
N LYS A 841 31.75 13.15 14.34
CA LYS A 841 32.18 12.98 12.95
C LYS A 841 33.68 12.61 12.98
N PRO A 842 34.14 11.62 12.19
CA PRO A 842 35.57 11.45 12.01
C PRO A 842 36.15 12.76 11.46
N ASP A 843 37.26 13.23 12.03
CA ASP A 843 37.98 14.39 11.51
C ASP A 843 38.33 14.11 10.03
N ASP A 844 37.79 14.90 9.10
CA ASP A 844 38.10 14.78 7.68
C ASP A 844 39.63 14.91 7.50
N GLN A 845 40.26 14.00 6.74
CA GLN A 845 41.74 13.93 6.63
C GLN A 845 42.37 15.18 5.95
N SER A 846 41.54 16.14 5.53
CA SER A 846 41.91 17.50 5.17
C SER A 846 42.47 18.32 6.34
N ASP A 847 42.08 18.04 7.58
CA ASP A 847 42.29 18.91 8.75
C ASP A 847 43.70 18.81 9.36
N GLY A 848 44.68 19.17 8.51
CA GLY A 848 46.04 19.54 8.90
C GLY A 848 46.83 18.42 9.56
N ILE A 849 47.35 18.70 10.75
CA ILE A 849 48.03 17.73 11.61
C ILE A 849 47.42 17.86 13.01
N SER A 850 46.67 16.84 13.44
CA SER A 850 46.05 16.83 14.77
C SER A 850 47.06 17.07 15.89
N ILE A 851 46.66 17.86 16.88
CA ILE A 851 47.44 18.24 18.07
C ILE A 851 48.05 17.03 18.79
N GLN A 852 47.38 15.87 18.74
CA GLN A 852 47.83 14.62 19.34
C GLN A 852 49.15 14.11 18.73
N ASN A 853 49.37 14.30 17.42
CA ASN A 853 50.57 13.83 16.73
C ASN A 853 51.79 14.76 16.91
N ILE A 854 51.57 16.00 17.39
CA ILE A 854 52.61 16.99 17.71
C ILE A 854 52.87 17.08 19.23
N GLY A 855 51.98 16.53 20.06
CA GLY A 855 51.97 16.66 21.52
C GLY A 855 53.31 16.42 22.23
N GLY A 856 54.13 15.47 21.76
CA GLY A 856 55.45 15.20 22.33
C GLY A 856 56.43 16.37 22.26
N VAL A 857 56.29 17.27 21.27
CA VAL A 857 57.12 18.49 21.16
C VAL A 857 56.86 19.43 22.34
N PHE A 858 55.58 19.63 22.70
CA PHE A 858 55.20 20.45 23.86
C PHE A 858 55.67 19.82 25.18
N ILE A 859 55.59 18.49 25.31
CA ILE A 859 56.10 17.77 26.49
C ILE A 859 57.61 18.00 26.66
N VAL A 860 58.40 17.91 25.59
CA VAL A 860 59.85 18.18 25.64
C VAL A 860 60.15 19.62 26.07
N ILE A 861 59.36 20.61 25.63
CA ILE A 861 59.50 22.01 26.06
C ILE A 861 59.24 22.15 27.58
N PHE A 862 58.15 21.57 28.10
CA PHE A 862 57.87 21.61 29.54
C PHE A 862 58.93 20.90 30.38
N VAL A 863 59.45 19.75 29.92
CA VAL A 863 60.56 19.04 30.59
C VAL A 863 61.84 19.90 30.57
N GLY A 864 62.15 20.58 29.47
CA GLY A 864 63.27 21.50 29.36
C GLY A 864 63.18 22.67 30.36
N ILE A 865 62.01 23.30 30.49
CA ILE A 865 61.76 24.37 31.48
C ILE A 865 61.90 23.82 32.91
N GLY A 866 61.34 22.63 33.19
CA GLY A 866 61.45 21.98 34.49
C GLY A 866 62.92 21.69 34.88
N MET A 867 63.72 21.17 33.94
CA MET A 867 65.16 20.95 34.16
C MET A 867 65.90 22.27 34.39
N ALA A 868 65.60 23.34 33.64
CA ALA A 868 66.22 24.65 33.85
C ALA A 868 65.94 25.20 35.26
N CYS A 869 64.71 25.08 35.76
CA CYS A 869 64.35 25.45 37.13
C CYS A 869 65.09 24.59 38.17
N ILE A 870 65.23 23.27 37.94
CA ILE A 870 65.99 22.37 38.81
C ILE A 870 67.48 22.74 38.82
N THR A 871 68.09 23.06 37.68
CA THR A 871 69.49 23.50 37.63
C THR A 871 69.72 24.81 38.37
N LEU A 872 68.79 25.77 38.30
CA LEU A 872 68.88 27.02 39.06
C LEU A 872 68.74 26.79 40.56
N LEU A 873 67.85 25.89 40.99
CA LEU A 873 67.73 25.49 42.40
C LEU A 873 69.00 24.78 42.89
N PHE A 874 69.61 23.93 42.06
CA PHE A 874 70.86 23.24 42.37
C PHE A 874 72.04 24.21 42.43
N GLU A 875 72.16 25.14 41.49
CA GLU A 875 73.19 26.18 41.49
C GLU A 875 73.09 27.07 42.74
N PHE A 876 71.88 27.52 43.07
CA PHE A 876 71.62 28.29 44.29
C PHE A 876 71.98 27.52 45.56
N TRP A 877 71.63 26.23 45.64
CA TRP A 877 71.99 25.36 46.77
C TRP A 877 73.51 25.14 46.87
N TYR A 878 74.16 24.84 45.75
CA TYR A 878 75.59 24.57 45.66
C TYR A 878 76.44 25.80 46.03
N TYR A 879 76.12 26.99 45.50
CA TYR A 879 76.78 28.23 45.88
C TYR A 879 76.52 28.62 47.35
N LYS A 880 75.32 28.34 47.88
CA LYS A 880 74.96 28.65 49.27
C LYS A 880 75.64 27.75 50.30
N TYR A 881 76.02 26.52 49.95
CA TYR A 881 76.70 25.58 50.84
C TYR A 881 78.22 25.47 50.64
N ARG A 882 78.79 26.07 49.59
CA ARG A 882 80.24 26.04 49.33
C ARG A 882 81.01 27.10 50.13
N ASN A 883 81.53 26.71 51.29
CA ASN A 883 82.39 27.55 52.13
C ASN A 883 83.64 28.07 51.37
N ASN A 884 83.73 29.39 51.16
CA ASN A 884 84.96 30.05 50.72
C ASN A 884 85.92 30.26 51.90
N SER A 885 87.17 29.79 51.76
CA SER A 885 88.20 29.94 52.79
C SER A 885 89.36 30.83 52.34
N LYS A 886 89.45 32.00 52.99
CA LYS A 886 90.58 32.94 53.09
C LYS A 886 91.03 33.74 51.85
N VAL A 887 91.32 35.00 52.16
CA VAL A 887 91.93 36.06 51.34
C VAL A 887 93.45 35.93 51.34
N ILE A 888 94.12 36.46 50.31
CA ILE A 888 95.49 36.99 50.39
C ILE A 888 95.50 38.38 49.74
N ASP A 889 95.84 39.41 50.51
CA ASP A 889 96.09 40.77 50.03
C ASP A 889 97.61 40.99 49.83
N VAL A 890 97.99 41.87 48.89
CA VAL A 890 99.34 42.42 48.79
C VAL A 890 99.25 43.92 48.48
N ALA A 891 99.98 44.73 49.23
CA ALA A 891 99.91 46.19 49.17
C ALA A 891 100.85 46.79 48.10
N GLU A 892 100.27 47.72 47.33
CA GLU A 892 100.59 49.16 47.28
C GLU A 892 102.02 49.66 46.96
N SER A 893 102.07 50.57 45.99
CA SER A 893 103.04 51.68 45.92
C SER A 893 102.38 52.90 45.27
N THR A 894 102.42 54.05 45.93
CA THR A 894 101.70 55.29 45.55
C THR A 894 102.55 56.24 44.69
N ASP A 895 101.90 57.05 43.85
CA ASP A 895 102.25 58.47 43.69
C ASP A 895 100.99 59.30 43.32
N GLN A 896 101.04 60.62 43.46
CA GLN A 896 99.88 61.52 43.48
C GLN A 896 99.88 62.54 42.32
N GLN A 897 98.69 63.01 41.89
CA GLN A 897 98.41 64.46 41.85
C GLN A 897 96.92 64.85 41.63
N HIS A 898 96.38 65.57 42.63
CA HIS A 898 95.58 66.81 42.53
C HIS A 898 94.17 66.87 41.86
N GLY A 899 93.18 67.24 42.68
CA GLY A 899 91.97 68.03 42.31
C GLY A 899 90.74 67.24 41.80
N GLY A 900 89.49 67.59 42.12
CA GLY A 900 88.97 68.61 43.05
C GLY A 900 87.51 69.01 42.76
N THR A 901 86.75 69.46 43.76
CA THR A 901 85.34 69.99 43.69
C THR A 901 84.25 68.88 43.59
N ILE A 902 83.19 68.70 44.42
CA ILE A 902 82.18 69.57 45.12
C ILE A 902 81.03 69.97 44.15
N VAL A 903 79.70 69.74 44.38
CA VAL A 903 78.95 69.10 45.50
C VAL A 903 77.44 68.87 45.17
N LYS A 904 76.72 67.99 45.91
CA LYS A 904 75.21 67.91 46.08
C LYS A 904 74.38 67.53 44.82
N ASN A 905 73.11 67.06 44.88
CA ASN A 905 72.24 66.59 45.99
C ASN A 905 71.13 65.60 45.53
N VAL A 906 70.89 64.54 46.30
CA VAL A 906 69.60 64.02 46.84
C VAL A 906 68.27 64.31 46.09
N ARG A 907 67.48 63.26 45.75
CA ARG A 907 66.11 62.98 46.29
C ARG A 907 65.53 61.59 45.87
N PRO A 908 64.51 61.02 46.57
CA PRO A 908 64.24 59.57 46.57
C PRO A 908 62.78 59.14 46.22
N ALA A 909 62.51 57.83 46.37
CA ALA A 909 61.24 57.14 46.73
C ALA A 909 59.90 57.93 46.67
N GLY A 910 58.81 57.47 46.06
CA GLY A 910 58.23 56.13 46.10
C GLY A 910 56.85 56.14 46.81
N LYS A 911 55.85 55.44 46.22
CA LYS A 911 54.47 55.14 46.73
C LYS A 911 53.39 56.25 46.71
N LEU A 912 52.14 55.73 46.80
CA LEU A 912 50.81 56.37 46.94
C LEU A 912 50.20 56.99 45.66
N MET A 913 48.89 56.94 45.41
CA MET A 913 47.79 56.01 45.81
C MET A 913 46.50 56.47 45.10
N LYS A 914 45.58 55.55 44.73
CA LYS A 914 44.12 55.79 44.62
C LYS A 914 43.61 56.89 43.64
N GLN A 915 42.31 57.00 43.33
CA GLN A 915 41.27 56.02 42.97
C GLN A 915 40.08 56.82 42.38
N ASP A 916 39.25 56.20 41.53
CA ASP A 916 37.92 56.68 41.11
C ASP A 916 37.86 58.01 40.31
N SER A 917 36.83 58.35 39.53
CA SER A 917 35.87 57.57 38.71
C SER A 917 35.12 58.53 37.75
N LEU A 918 34.30 58.00 36.81
CA LEU A 918 33.25 58.72 36.03
C LEU A 918 33.74 59.76 34.99
N LYS A 919 32.99 60.12 33.93
CA LYS A 919 32.12 59.36 32.98
C LYS A 919 31.78 60.30 31.79
N ASP A 920 31.44 59.75 30.60
CA ASP A 920 30.67 60.30 29.45
C ASP A 920 30.85 61.81 29.04
N SER A 921 30.88 62.24 27.76
CA SER A 921 29.81 62.03 26.77
C SER A 921 30.08 62.68 25.38
N THR A 922 29.81 61.93 24.29
CA THR A 922 29.19 62.35 23.00
C THR A 922 29.79 63.36 21.98
N LYS A 923 29.78 62.92 20.69
CA LYS A 923 29.55 63.64 19.40
C LYS A 923 30.64 64.60 18.84
N GLY A 924 30.91 64.65 17.51
CA GLY A 924 30.53 63.74 16.40
C GLY A 924 30.64 64.35 14.97
N HIS A 925 30.94 63.51 13.95
CA HIS A 925 30.82 63.72 12.48
C HIS A 925 31.77 64.79 11.81
N ASN A 926 32.24 64.72 10.55
CA ASN A 926 31.69 64.18 9.27
C ASN A 926 32.75 63.89 8.13
N TYR A 927 32.38 63.03 7.17
CA TYR A 927 32.80 62.79 5.74
C TYR A 927 34.21 63.06 5.12
N GLN A 928 34.83 61.94 4.65
CA GLN A 928 35.32 61.58 3.28
C GLN A 928 36.03 62.57 2.31
N ASN A 929 37.22 62.16 1.80
CA ASN A 929 37.71 62.26 0.41
C ASN A 929 39.04 61.46 0.27
N LEU A 930 39.36 60.51 -0.64
CA LEU A 930 38.73 59.81 -1.79
C LEU A 930 39.22 60.17 -3.23
N ARG A 931 40.36 59.57 -3.67
CA ARG A 931 40.83 59.30 -5.06
C ARG A 931 42.01 58.29 -4.98
N THR A 932 42.31 57.28 -5.82
CA THR A 932 41.78 56.65 -7.08
C THR A 932 42.18 57.20 -8.47
N ARG A 933 43.23 56.60 -9.09
CA ARG A 933 43.57 56.51 -10.55
C ARG A 933 44.72 55.47 -10.70
N THR A 934 44.93 54.69 -11.78
CA THR A 934 44.28 54.57 -13.11
C THR A 934 44.56 53.19 -13.72
N LEU A 935 43.60 52.56 -14.43
CA LEU A 935 43.73 51.97 -15.78
C LEU A 935 42.41 51.33 -16.26
N MET A 936 42.35 50.95 -17.55
CA MET A 936 41.18 50.57 -18.36
C MET A 936 41.65 49.73 -19.57
N PRO A 937 40.79 49.10 -20.40
CA PRO A 937 39.51 48.41 -20.12
C PRO A 937 39.33 47.10 -20.96
N ASN A 938 38.07 46.62 -21.06
CA ASN A 938 37.47 45.89 -22.21
C ASN A 938 37.67 44.37 -22.46
N LEU A 939 36.56 43.65 -22.22
CA LEU A 939 35.81 42.79 -23.18
C LEU A 939 36.43 41.54 -23.84
N SER A 940 35.79 40.40 -23.48
CA SER A 940 35.06 39.47 -24.38
C SER A 940 35.56 38.02 -24.52
N LYS A 941 34.58 37.10 -24.61
CA LYS A 941 34.55 35.75 -25.21
C LYS A 941 35.84 34.88 -25.17
N PHE A 942 35.74 33.65 -24.64
CA PHE A 942 35.35 32.48 -25.45
C PHE A 942 35.21 31.17 -24.64
N GLN A 943 34.26 30.34 -25.08
CA GLN A 943 34.21 28.86 -24.93
C GLN A 943 35.06 28.23 -26.08
N PRO A 944 35.24 26.90 -26.21
CA PRO A 944 35.08 25.77 -25.27
C PRO A 944 36.30 24.79 -25.31
N ARG A 945 36.14 23.59 -24.71
CA ARG A 945 36.96 22.36 -24.91
C ARG A 945 38.41 22.42 -24.39
N PHE A 946 39.00 21.30 -23.95
CA PHE A 946 38.50 19.92 -23.99
C PHE A 946 37.66 19.52 -22.77
#